data_AF-A0A8C1W6W9-F1
#
_entry.id   AF-A0A8C1W6W9-F1
#
_cell.length_a   1.000
_cell.length_b   1.000
_cell.length_c   1.000
_cell.angle_alpha   90.00
_cell.angle_beta   90.00
_cell.angle_gamma   90.00
#
_symmetry.space_group_name_H-M   'P 1'
#
loop_
_entity.id
_entity.type
_entity.pdbx_description
1 polymer ?
#
loop_
_entity_poly.entity_id
_entity_poly.type
_entity_poly.pdbx_seq_one_letter_code
_entity_poly.pdbx_strand_id
1 'polypeptide(L)'
;LTELCDYSNAVIISPHALYDIDNFTLVKLCGGMIEAGKAYVTANKLFINGIRDLSQQCKKDQMISVIFYHIHVDVRKFKDTKKHFDKVREDLEIAQVKNAQAPRNKPHEVEEATSTLNFNRKCFRHLALDYVLQINVLQAKKKFEILDAMLSFMHAQYSLYQQGYNLLDEIDPYMKKLAAELDQLVIDSAMEKREMEHKHATIQQRDFAYDDPKLEFNVDAPNGLVMEGYLFKRASNAFKTWNRRWFSIQNSQLVYQKKLKDSLTVVVEDLRLCSVKPCEDIERRFCFEVVSPTKSCILQAESEKLRQAWILAVQASIASAYRESPDNYYIERLDRTASPSISSIDSANEPRERSSRGESILQRILCLPGNQQCCDCGQAEPRWASINLGVLLCIECSGIHRSLGVHCSKVRSLTLDSWEPELLKLMCELGNSIINHIYEGSCEEQGLKKPGPSSSRQEKEAWIKAKYVEKKFLKKMMASEVVVNGGRKSERRWNSRKCRRHNSATNVPKTHRKYRLEPECEVSEDSSNEAELEPETSDPEDLRELDPGALLYKACQARNLPVMAEALAHGADVSSVNEEDEGKSPLIQAVIGVTCEFLLQNGADVNQRDHRGRGPLHHATYLGHTGQVCLFLKRGASQNDGDEDGQDPLSIAVQAANADIVTLLRLARMNEEMRESEGPFGQPGDTTYLDIFREFSHMASHNPEKLKRRSIHFRHSFR
;
A
#
# COMPACT_ATOMS: atom_id res chain seq x y z
N LEU A 1 -19.01 -56.08 -24.91
CA LEU A 1 -19.17 -56.96 -23.73
C LEU A 1 -18.43 -58.29 -23.95
N THR A 2 -17.23 -58.25 -24.56
CA THR A 2 -16.59 -59.47 -25.12
C THR A 2 -15.06 -59.44 -25.21
N GLU A 3 -14.38 -58.38 -24.75
CA GLU A 3 -12.90 -58.24 -24.82
C GLU A 3 -12.28 -57.80 -23.47
N LEU A 4 -12.93 -58.13 -22.35
CA LEU A 4 -12.43 -57.86 -20.99
C LEU A 4 -12.27 -59.13 -20.12
N CYS A 5 -12.28 -60.32 -20.74
CA CYS A 5 -12.28 -61.61 -20.02
C CYS A 5 -10.98 -62.45 -20.15
N ASP A 6 -9.98 -62.02 -20.93
CA ASP A 6 -8.81 -62.86 -21.30
C ASP A 6 -7.50 -62.57 -20.55
N TYR A 7 -7.55 -61.97 -19.36
CA TYR A 7 -6.41 -61.92 -18.42
C TYR A 7 -6.65 -62.74 -17.14
N SER A 8 -7.53 -63.75 -17.22
CA SER A 8 -7.90 -64.63 -16.09
C SER A 8 -7.28 -66.04 -16.15
N ASN A 9 -6.33 -66.32 -17.07
CA ASN A 9 -5.69 -67.62 -17.17
C ASN A 9 -4.23 -67.54 -17.65
N ALA A 10 -3.40 -68.48 -17.16
CA ALA A 10 -1.93 -68.50 -17.18
C ALA A 10 -1.30 -67.37 -16.34
N VAL A 11 -0.36 -67.62 -15.42
CA VAL A 11 0.68 -68.67 -15.48
C VAL A 11 0.71 -69.53 -14.22
N ILE A 12 0.35 -70.81 -14.35
CA ILE A 12 0.91 -71.86 -13.48
C ILE A 12 2.33 -72.09 -14.00
N ILE A 13 3.35 -71.67 -13.24
CA ILE A 13 4.75 -71.90 -13.63
C ILE A 13 5.04 -73.39 -13.46
N SER A 14 5.09 -74.11 -14.58
CA SER A 14 5.64 -75.46 -14.64
C SER A 14 7.12 -75.41 -14.21
N PRO A 15 7.61 -76.34 -13.36
CA PRO A 15 8.99 -76.30 -12.84
C PRO A 15 10.11 -76.33 -13.90
N HIS A 16 9.79 -76.61 -15.16
CA HIS A 16 10.76 -76.72 -16.25
C HIS A 16 11.12 -75.39 -16.96
N ALA A 17 10.41 -74.28 -16.70
CA ALA A 17 10.65 -73.01 -17.39
C ALA A 17 11.79 -72.13 -16.80
N LEU A 18 12.53 -72.63 -15.81
CA LEU A 18 13.48 -71.86 -15.00
C LEU A 18 14.95 -71.92 -15.47
N TYR A 19 15.24 -72.56 -16.61
CA TYR A 19 16.63 -72.86 -17.03
C TYR A 19 17.26 -71.90 -18.06
N ASP A 20 16.50 -71.00 -18.69
CA ASP A 20 16.99 -70.12 -19.79
C ASP A 20 16.71 -68.62 -19.57
N ILE A 21 16.85 -68.12 -18.32
CA ILE A 21 16.85 -66.67 -18.07
C ILE A 21 18.30 -66.18 -17.92
N ASP A 22 18.79 -65.49 -18.95
CA ASP A 22 20.11 -64.89 -18.95
C ASP A 22 20.27 -63.88 -17.79
N ASN A 23 21.39 -63.96 -17.07
CA ASN A 23 21.64 -63.25 -15.81
C ASN A 23 21.49 -61.73 -15.96
N PHE A 24 21.82 -61.17 -17.13
CA PHE A 24 21.70 -59.74 -17.39
C PHE A 24 20.23 -59.26 -17.41
N THR A 25 19.33 -60.11 -17.90
CA THR A 25 17.87 -59.84 -17.94
C THR A 25 17.28 -59.94 -16.54
N LEU A 26 17.72 -60.92 -15.74
CA LEU A 26 17.31 -61.07 -14.35
C LEU A 26 17.70 -59.84 -13.51
N VAL A 27 18.95 -59.36 -13.63
CA VAL A 27 19.42 -58.15 -12.93
C VAL A 27 18.63 -56.91 -13.33
N LYS A 28 18.27 -56.76 -14.61
CA LYS A 28 17.45 -55.63 -15.10
C LYS A 28 16.02 -55.67 -14.55
N LEU A 29 15.41 -56.86 -14.46
CA LEU A 29 14.08 -57.05 -13.85
C LEU A 29 14.13 -56.84 -12.33
N CYS A 30 15.16 -57.32 -11.64
CA CYS A 30 15.37 -57.04 -10.20
C CYS A 30 15.61 -55.55 -9.93
N GLY A 31 16.32 -54.84 -10.82
CA GLY A 31 16.47 -53.38 -10.76
C GLY A 31 15.12 -52.67 -10.83
N GLY A 32 14.32 -52.97 -11.85
CA GLY A 32 12.96 -52.43 -11.99
C GLY A 32 12.04 -52.79 -10.82
N MET A 33 12.15 -54.00 -10.26
CA MET A 33 11.40 -54.43 -9.07
C MET A 33 11.84 -53.69 -7.80
N ILE A 34 13.12 -53.38 -7.63
CA ILE A 34 13.63 -52.56 -6.53
C ILE A 34 13.19 -51.10 -6.68
N GLU A 35 13.17 -50.57 -7.91
CA GLU A 35 12.76 -49.20 -8.20
C GLU A 35 11.24 -49.01 -8.03
N ALA A 36 10.43 -49.94 -8.55
CA ALA A 36 9.00 -50.04 -8.26
C ALA A 36 8.74 -50.28 -6.77
N GLY A 37 9.56 -51.09 -6.09
CA GLY A 37 9.48 -51.30 -4.64
C GLY A 37 9.78 -50.04 -3.84
N LYS A 38 10.76 -49.23 -4.25
CA LYS A 38 11.04 -47.90 -3.66
C LYS A 38 9.91 -46.92 -3.92
N ALA A 39 9.35 -46.88 -5.13
CA ALA A 39 8.20 -46.07 -5.46
C ALA A 39 6.96 -46.48 -4.63
N TYR A 40 6.70 -47.78 -4.48
CA TYR A 40 5.63 -48.34 -3.66
C TYR A 40 5.83 -48.05 -2.16
N VAL A 41 7.04 -48.16 -1.62
CA VAL A 41 7.35 -47.78 -0.23
C VAL A 41 7.23 -46.27 0.00
N THR A 42 7.57 -45.46 -1.00
CA THR A 42 7.46 -43.99 -0.92
C THR A 42 5.99 -43.55 -1.02
N ALA A 43 5.23 -44.12 -1.95
CA ALA A 43 3.78 -43.93 -2.04
C ALA A 43 3.07 -44.40 -0.76
N ASN A 44 3.44 -45.54 -0.19
CA ASN A 44 2.91 -45.99 1.10
C ASN A 44 3.32 -45.06 2.25
N LYS A 45 4.54 -44.51 2.28
CA LYS A 45 4.91 -43.49 3.28
C LYS A 45 4.08 -42.21 3.12
N LEU A 46 3.86 -41.73 1.90
CA LEU A 46 3.03 -40.56 1.63
C LEU A 46 1.55 -40.83 1.95
N PHE A 47 1.05 -42.03 1.69
CA PHE A 47 -0.30 -42.47 2.05
C PHE A 47 -0.49 -42.62 3.57
N ILE A 48 0.49 -43.21 4.28
CA ILE A 48 0.48 -43.31 5.75
C ILE A 48 0.66 -41.93 6.42
N ASN A 49 1.41 -41.01 5.80
CA ASN A 49 1.45 -39.61 6.23
C ASN A 49 0.09 -38.94 5.96
N GLY A 50 -0.48 -39.07 4.77
CA GLY A 50 -1.82 -38.59 4.46
C GLY A 50 -2.89 -39.11 5.42
N ILE A 51 -2.85 -40.39 5.81
CA ILE A 51 -3.74 -40.96 6.85
C ILE A 51 -3.49 -40.35 8.24
N ARG A 52 -2.22 -40.06 8.58
CA ARG A 52 -1.84 -39.40 9.85
C ARG A 52 -2.33 -37.95 9.90
N ASP A 53 -2.24 -37.26 8.77
CA ASP A 53 -2.59 -35.84 8.63
C ASP A 53 -4.12 -35.69 8.52
N LEU A 54 -4.80 -36.59 7.80
CA LEU A 54 -6.25 -36.79 7.91
C LEU A 54 -6.67 -37.16 9.33
N SER A 55 -5.91 -38.00 10.07
CA SER A 55 -6.22 -38.29 11.48
C SER A 55 -6.08 -37.06 12.39
N GLN A 56 -5.32 -36.03 12.00
CA GLN A 56 -5.26 -34.76 12.73
C GLN A 56 -6.39 -33.81 12.32
N GLN A 57 -6.78 -33.78 11.04
CA GLN A 57 -7.85 -32.92 10.51
C GLN A 57 -9.26 -33.48 10.79
N CYS A 58 -9.47 -34.79 10.66
CA CYS A 58 -10.74 -35.51 10.89
C CYS A 58 -11.03 -35.78 12.38
N LYS A 59 -10.50 -35.00 13.32
CA LYS A 59 -10.92 -35.04 14.74
C LYS A 59 -12.41 -34.75 14.96
N LYS A 60 -13.11 -34.22 13.95
CA LYS A 60 -14.56 -34.01 13.93
C LYS A 60 -15.36 -35.19 13.38
N ASP A 61 -14.72 -36.16 12.74
CA ASP A 61 -15.41 -37.28 12.08
C ASP A 61 -15.47 -38.51 13.00
N GLN A 62 -16.68 -38.81 13.50
CA GLN A 62 -16.85 -39.73 14.62
C GLN A 62 -16.41 -41.17 14.30
N MET A 63 -16.53 -41.61 13.05
CA MET A 63 -16.34 -43.01 12.68
C MET A 63 -14.86 -43.45 12.70
N ILE A 64 -13.96 -42.65 12.10
CA ILE A 64 -12.52 -42.95 12.09
C ILE A 64 -11.90 -42.78 13.48
N SER A 65 -12.37 -41.77 14.23
CA SER A 65 -12.00 -41.55 15.63
C SER A 65 -12.28 -42.78 16.52
N VAL A 66 -13.48 -43.38 16.40
CA VAL A 66 -13.90 -44.52 17.23
C VAL A 66 -13.02 -45.75 17.01
N ILE A 67 -12.67 -46.09 15.77
CA ILE A 67 -11.87 -47.30 15.46
C ILE A 67 -10.43 -47.17 15.98
N PHE A 68 -9.76 -46.04 15.69
CA PHE A 68 -8.41 -45.80 16.21
C PHE A 68 -8.38 -45.67 17.74
N TYR A 69 -9.43 -45.08 18.35
CA TYR A 69 -9.58 -45.04 19.80
C TYR A 69 -9.71 -46.44 20.40
N HIS A 70 -10.54 -47.32 19.83
CA HIS A 70 -10.75 -48.68 20.36
C HIS A 70 -9.46 -49.50 20.36
N ILE A 71 -8.77 -49.54 19.21
CA ILE A 71 -7.50 -50.27 19.07
C ILE A 71 -6.44 -49.68 20.00
N HIS A 72 -6.33 -48.35 20.09
CA HIS A 72 -5.37 -47.72 21.00
C HIS A 72 -5.69 -48.02 22.47
N VAL A 73 -6.96 -47.98 22.89
CA VAL A 73 -7.37 -48.22 24.27
C VAL A 73 -7.09 -49.66 24.70
N ASP A 74 -7.47 -50.64 23.89
CA ASP A 74 -7.31 -52.05 24.27
C ASP A 74 -5.84 -52.53 24.17
N VAL A 75 -5.07 -52.03 23.19
CA VAL A 75 -3.61 -52.24 23.17
C VAL A 75 -2.91 -51.57 24.36
N ARG A 76 -3.38 -50.39 24.82
CA ARG A 76 -2.84 -49.72 26.01
C ARG A 76 -3.09 -50.54 27.27
N LYS A 77 -4.33 -51.01 27.51
CA LYS A 77 -4.68 -51.89 28.65
C LYS A 77 -3.83 -53.16 28.69
N PHE A 78 -3.65 -53.81 27.53
CA PHE A 78 -2.78 -54.98 27.41
C PHE A 78 -1.33 -54.66 27.77
N LYS A 79 -0.77 -53.54 27.26
CA LYS A 79 0.60 -53.10 27.56
C LYS A 79 0.81 -52.79 29.05
N ASP A 80 -0.18 -52.16 29.69
CA ASP A 80 -0.12 -51.84 31.11
C ASP A 80 -0.21 -53.12 31.97
N THR A 81 -1.11 -54.05 31.63
CA THR A 81 -1.20 -55.37 32.31
C THR A 81 0.11 -56.15 32.16
N LYS A 82 0.69 -56.18 30.96
CA LYS A 82 2.01 -56.80 30.71
C LYS A 82 3.09 -56.21 31.62
N LYS A 83 3.19 -54.88 31.69
CA LYS A 83 4.20 -54.19 32.52
C LYS A 83 4.08 -54.56 34.01
N HIS A 84 2.87 -54.71 34.53
CA HIS A 84 2.66 -55.14 35.91
C HIS A 84 2.99 -56.63 36.11
N PHE A 85 2.65 -57.50 35.15
CA PHE A 85 3.03 -58.92 35.16
C PHE A 85 4.55 -59.11 35.16
N ASP A 86 5.26 -58.43 34.24
CA ASP A 86 6.73 -58.51 34.13
C ASP A 86 7.40 -58.03 35.43
N LYS A 87 6.89 -56.96 36.06
CA LYS A 87 7.39 -56.48 37.37
C LYS A 87 7.15 -57.50 38.49
N VAL A 88 5.92 -58.01 38.65
CA VAL A 88 5.60 -58.94 39.74
C VAL A 88 6.32 -60.29 39.57
N ARG A 89 6.69 -60.65 38.33
CA ARG A 89 7.60 -61.75 38.04
C ARG A 89 9.00 -61.48 38.60
N GLU A 90 9.58 -60.32 38.33
CA GLU A 90 10.90 -59.92 38.86
C GLU A 90 10.90 -59.86 40.40
N ASP A 91 9.88 -59.25 41.00
CA ASP A 91 9.67 -59.22 42.46
C ASP A 91 9.57 -60.64 43.07
N LEU A 92 9.00 -61.61 42.34
CA LEU A 92 8.94 -63.00 42.74
C LEU A 92 10.30 -63.71 42.61
N GLU A 93 11.04 -63.50 41.53
CA GLU A 93 12.39 -64.05 41.33
C GLU A 93 13.35 -63.55 42.43
N ILE A 94 13.31 -62.24 42.76
CA ILE A 94 14.07 -61.64 43.87
C ILE A 94 13.66 -62.26 45.23
N ALA A 95 12.36 -62.41 45.49
CA ALA A 95 11.89 -62.99 46.75
C ALA A 95 12.26 -64.48 46.91
N GLN A 96 12.35 -65.24 45.81
CA GLN A 96 12.85 -66.62 45.83
C GLN A 96 14.33 -66.67 46.22
N VAL A 97 15.17 -65.80 45.64
CA VAL A 97 16.60 -65.72 45.98
C VAL A 97 16.79 -65.27 47.43
N LYS A 98 16.08 -64.23 47.90
CA LYS A 98 16.13 -63.75 49.30
C LYS A 98 15.74 -64.87 50.29
N ASN A 99 14.73 -65.68 49.96
CA ASN A 99 14.31 -66.80 50.80
C ASN A 99 15.31 -67.96 50.79
N ALA A 100 15.90 -68.30 49.64
CA ALA A 100 16.90 -69.35 49.52
C ALA A 100 18.23 -69.02 50.22
N GLN A 101 18.59 -67.74 50.29
CA GLN A 101 19.81 -67.24 50.94
C GLN A 101 19.63 -66.92 52.45
N ALA A 102 18.41 -67.06 52.99
CA ALA A 102 18.13 -66.71 54.39
C ALA A 102 18.90 -67.61 55.38
N PRO A 103 19.64 -67.03 56.36
CA PRO A 103 20.55 -67.80 57.19
C PRO A 103 19.82 -68.59 58.29
N ARG A 104 20.06 -69.91 58.34
CA ARG A 104 19.35 -70.85 59.24
C ARG A 104 19.47 -70.55 60.74
N ASN A 105 20.45 -69.76 61.16
CA ASN A 105 20.66 -69.37 62.56
C ASN A 105 19.80 -68.18 63.01
N LYS A 106 18.98 -67.60 62.13
CA LYS A 106 18.08 -66.48 62.44
C LYS A 106 16.63 -66.77 61.99
N PRO A 107 15.81 -67.45 62.83
CA PRO A 107 14.48 -67.90 62.42
C PRO A 107 13.54 -66.76 61.98
N HIS A 108 13.62 -65.58 62.61
CA HIS A 108 12.81 -64.41 62.25
C HIS A 108 13.08 -63.91 60.81
N GLU A 109 14.34 -63.87 60.37
CA GLU A 109 14.69 -63.44 59.00
C GLU A 109 14.20 -64.47 57.95
N VAL A 110 14.20 -65.76 58.30
CA VAL A 110 13.66 -66.83 57.47
C VAL A 110 12.13 -66.74 57.36
N GLU A 111 11.43 -66.45 58.45
CA GLU A 111 9.96 -66.30 58.48
C GLU A 111 9.50 -65.06 57.69
N GLU A 112 10.19 -63.93 57.83
CA GLU A 112 9.95 -62.72 57.01
C GLU A 112 10.13 -63.03 55.53
N ALA A 113 11.28 -63.60 55.13
CA ALA A 113 11.56 -63.91 53.73
C ALA A 113 10.56 -64.94 53.14
N THR A 114 10.10 -65.89 53.95
CA THR A 114 9.06 -66.87 53.56
C THR A 114 7.70 -66.20 53.37
N SER A 115 7.37 -65.23 54.22
CA SER A 115 6.13 -64.44 54.12
C SER A 115 6.14 -63.55 52.87
N THR A 116 7.25 -62.86 52.58
CA THR A 116 7.43 -62.08 51.35
C THR A 116 7.31 -62.96 50.10
N LEU A 117 7.94 -64.14 50.09
CA LEU A 117 7.83 -65.10 48.99
C LEU A 117 6.39 -65.56 48.77
N ASN A 118 5.67 -65.89 49.85
CA ASN A 118 4.27 -66.32 49.76
C ASN A 118 3.33 -65.20 49.28
N PHE A 119 3.60 -63.94 49.63
CA PHE A 119 2.90 -62.78 49.09
C PHE A 119 3.14 -62.62 47.58
N ASN A 120 4.40 -62.53 47.15
CA ASN A 120 4.75 -62.36 45.73
C ASN A 120 4.27 -63.54 44.86
N ARG A 121 4.26 -64.78 45.39
CA ARG A 121 3.67 -65.95 44.72
C ARG A 121 2.16 -65.82 44.50
N LYS A 122 1.40 -65.24 45.45
CA LYS A 122 -0.03 -64.98 45.28
C LYS A 122 -0.27 -63.88 44.24
N CYS A 123 0.43 -62.75 44.35
CA CYS A 123 0.34 -61.66 43.38
C CYS A 123 0.66 -62.13 41.95
N PHE A 124 1.75 -62.87 41.76
CA PHE A 124 2.11 -63.42 40.45
C PHE A 124 1.02 -64.30 39.84
N ARG A 125 0.38 -65.18 40.64
CA ARG A 125 -0.71 -66.03 40.17
C ARG A 125 -1.94 -65.24 39.71
N HIS A 126 -2.31 -64.17 40.43
CA HIS A 126 -3.43 -63.31 40.03
C HIS A 126 -3.10 -62.54 38.73
N LEU A 127 -1.95 -61.85 38.69
CA LEU A 127 -1.57 -61.09 37.49
C LEU A 127 -1.29 -61.97 36.26
N ALA A 128 -0.86 -63.23 36.45
CA ALA A 128 -0.74 -64.19 35.35
C ALA A 128 -2.10 -64.48 34.69
N LEU A 129 -3.16 -64.65 35.48
CA LEU A 129 -4.52 -64.88 34.98
C LEU A 129 -5.06 -63.63 34.27
N ASP A 130 -4.85 -62.44 34.85
CA ASP A 130 -5.25 -61.18 34.23
C ASP A 130 -4.53 -60.95 32.89
N TYR A 131 -3.23 -61.26 32.82
CA TYR A 131 -2.45 -61.14 31.58
C TYR A 131 -2.93 -62.11 30.50
N VAL A 132 -3.20 -63.38 30.84
CA VAL A 132 -3.77 -64.38 29.92
C VAL A 132 -5.16 -63.96 29.43
N LEU A 133 -5.99 -63.40 30.31
CA LEU A 133 -7.31 -62.87 29.94
C LEU A 133 -7.18 -61.74 28.90
N GLN A 134 -6.29 -60.77 29.11
CA GLN A 134 -6.08 -59.67 28.16
C GLN A 134 -5.53 -60.16 26.81
N ILE A 135 -4.66 -61.18 26.79
CA ILE A 135 -4.20 -61.83 25.53
C ILE A 135 -5.40 -62.41 24.76
N ASN A 136 -6.28 -63.15 25.44
CA ASN A 136 -7.41 -63.82 24.81
C ASN A 136 -8.45 -62.83 24.26
N VAL A 137 -8.74 -61.77 25.01
CA VAL A 137 -9.64 -60.68 24.56
C VAL A 137 -9.07 -59.98 23.33
N LEU A 138 -7.76 -59.66 23.33
CA LEU A 138 -7.12 -58.99 22.20
C LEU A 138 -7.04 -59.89 20.95
N GLN A 139 -6.82 -61.20 21.11
CA GLN A 139 -6.89 -62.18 20.01
C GLN A 139 -8.30 -62.31 19.42
N ALA A 140 -9.34 -62.29 20.25
CA ALA A 140 -10.73 -62.34 19.78
C ALA A 140 -11.12 -61.09 19.00
N LYS A 141 -10.69 -59.90 19.46
CA LYS A 141 -10.98 -58.60 18.84
C LYS A 141 -10.23 -58.33 17.54
N LYS A 142 -8.93 -58.68 17.51
CA LYS A 142 -8.01 -58.34 16.40
C LYS A 142 -8.56 -58.62 15.00
N LYS A 143 -9.25 -59.75 14.79
CA LYS A 143 -9.68 -60.17 13.45
C LYS A 143 -10.78 -59.28 12.87
N PHE A 144 -11.83 -58.99 13.64
CA PHE A 144 -12.97 -58.23 13.11
C PHE A 144 -12.71 -56.72 13.12
N GLU A 145 -12.00 -56.18 14.13
CA GLU A 145 -11.68 -54.74 14.18
C GLU A 145 -10.78 -54.30 12.99
N ILE A 146 -9.89 -55.18 12.51
CA ILE A 146 -9.09 -54.90 11.29
C ILE A 146 -9.95 -54.95 10.03
N LEU A 147 -10.86 -55.93 9.91
CA LEU A 147 -11.73 -56.07 8.75
C LEU A 147 -12.74 -54.92 8.65
N ASP A 148 -13.29 -54.48 9.77
CA ASP A 148 -14.22 -53.34 9.86
C ASP A 148 -13.54 -52.02 9.48
N ALA A 149 -12.30 -51.81 9.93
CA ALA A 149 -11.47 -50.67 9.53
C ALA A 149 -11.17 -50.67 8.01
N MET A 150 -10.83 -51.84 7.44
CA MET A 150 -10.59 -52.00 6.00
C MET A 150 -11.85 -51.75 5.18
N LEU A 151 -13.00 -52.31 5.60
CA LEU A 151 -14.29 -52.14 4.92
C LEU A 151 -14.74 -50.66 4.96
N SER A 152 -14.60 -50.00 6.11
CA SER A 152 -14.88 -48.57 6.26
C SER A 152 -14.02 -47.72 5.32
N PHE A 153 -12.73 -48.02 5.20
CA PHE A 153 -11.84 -47.35 4.24
C PHE A 153 -12.26 -47.60 2.78
N MET A 154 -12.60 -48.84 2.42
CA MET A 154 -13.05 -49.17 1.06
C MET A 154 -14.35 -48.44 0.68
N HIS A 155 -15.31 -48.32 1.62
CA HIS A 155 -16.52 -47.53 1.39
C HIS A 155 -16.22 -46.03 1.22
N ALA A 156 -15.34 -45.45 2.04
CA ALA A 156 -14.95 -44.06 1.90
C ALA A 156 -14.28 -43.76 0.54
N GLN A 157 -13.40 -44.66 0.08
CA GLN A 157 -12.79 -44.57 -1.25
C GLN A 157 -13.85 -44.66 -2.36
N TYR A 158 -14.75 -45.65 -2.29
CA TYR A 158 -15.84 -45.80 -3.25
C TYR A 158 -16.69 -44.53 -3.37
N SER A 159 -17.12 -43.95 -2.23
CA SER A 159 -17.90 -42.71 -2.22
C SER A 159 -17.14 -41.52 -2.82
N LEU A 160 -15.83 -41.39 -2.54
CA LEU A 160 -15.00 -40.34 -3.11
C LEU A 160 -14.92 -40.45 -4.65
N TYR A 161 -14.61 -41.65 -5.17
CA TYR A 161 -14.52 -41.87 -6.61
C TYR A 161 -15.87 -41.70 -7.31
N GLN A 162 -16.98 -42.12 -6.69
CA GLN A 162 -18.32 -41.92 -7.23
C GLN A 162 -18.70 -40.43 -7.32
N GLN A 163 -18.39 -39.63 -6.29
CA GLN A 163 -18.63 -38.19 -6.32
C GLN A 163 -17.76 -37.49 -7.39
N GLY A 164 -16.48 -37.86 -7.49
CA GLY A 164 -15.59 -37.33 -8.51
C GLY A 164 -16.02 -37.70 -9.94
N TYR A 165 -16.49 -38.93 -10.16
CA TYR A 165 -17.05 -39.37 -11.45
C TYR A 165 -18.27 -38.53 -11.83
N ASN A 166 -19.26 -38.41 -10.94
CA ASN A 166 -20.50 -37.67 -11.22
C ASN A 166 -20.21 -36.21 -11.61
N LEU A 167 -19.30 -35.54 -10.91
CA LEU A 167 -18.91 -34.16 -11.20
C LEU A 167 -18.23 -34.02 -12.57
N LEU A 168 -17.39 -35.00 -12.97
CA LEU A 168 -16.75 -34.99 -14.30
C LEU A 168 -17.75 -35.28 -15.42
N ASP A 169 -18.74 -36.16 -15.17
CA ASP A 169 -19.83 -36.47 -16.10
C ASP A 169 -20.75 -35.25 -16.32
N GLU A 170 -21.02 -34.45 -15.28
CA GLU A 170 -21.73 -33.17 -15.38
C GLU A 170 -20.95 -32.10 -16.18
N ILE A 171 -19.62 -32.14 -16.17
CA ILE A 171 -18.73 -31.15 -16.84
C ILE A 171 -18.39 -31.54 -18.30
N ASP A 172 -18.48 -32.82 -18.67
CA ASP A 172 -18.18 -33.31 -20.03
C ASP A 172 -18.91 -32.57 -21.17
N PRO A 173 -20.23 -32.26 -21.08
CA PRO A 173 -20.92 -31.49 -22.11
C PRO A 173 -20.35 -30.07 -22.29
N TYR A 174 -19.90 -29.44 -21.20
CA TYR A 174 -19.27 -28.12 -21.25
C TYR A 174 -17.88 -28.18 -21.89
N MET A 175 -17.07 -29.19 -21.55
CA MET A 175 -15.76 -29.39 -22.18
C MET A 175 -15.88 -29.62 -23.70
N LYS A 176 -16.89 -30.39 -24.14
CA LYS A 176 -17.19 -30.60 -25.57
C LYS A 176 -17.63 -29.30 -26.27
N LYS A 177 -18.45 -28.47 -25.61
CA LYS A 177 -18.84 -27.15 -26.12
C LYS A 177 -17.64 -26.22 -26.27
N LEU A 178 -16.77 -26.16 -25.25
CA LEU A 178 -15.56 -25.34 -25.26
C LEU A 178 -14.57 -25.76 -26.35
N ALA A 179 -14.42 -27.07 -26.59
CA ALA A 179 -13.59 -27.59 -27.69
C ALA A 179 -14.12 -27.13 -29.07
N ALA A 180 -15.43 -27.22 -29.30
CA ALA A 180 -16.04 -26.77 -30.55
C ALA A 180 -15.95 -25.24 -30.75
N GLU A 181 -16.07 -24.46 -29.67
CA GLU A 181 -15.86 -23.00 -29.71
C GLU A 181 -14.41 -22.64 -30.02
N LEU A 182 -13.43 -23.38 -29.48
CA LEU A 182 -12.01 -23.20 -29.78
C LEU A 182 -11.70 -23.51 -31.26
N ASP A 183 -12.23 -24.61 -31.80
CA ASP A 183 -12.06 -24.97 -33.21
C ASP A 183 -12.62 -23.88 -34.14
N GLN A 184 -13.80 -23.32 -33.82
CA GLN A 184 -14.39 -22.22 -34.57
C GLN A 184 -13.52 -20.94 -34.52
N LEU A 185 -13.04 -20.55 -33.33
CA LEU A 185 -12.17 -19.37 -33.17
C LEU A 185 -10.84 -19.50 -33.93
N VAL A 186 -10.29 -20.72 -34.07
CA VAL A 186 -9.10 -20.98 -34.89
C VAL A 186 -9.39 -20.75 -36.38
N ILE A 187 -10.58 -21.15 -36.86
CA ILE A 187 -11.01 -20.90 -38.25
C ILE A 187 -11.22 -19.40 -38.48
N ASP A 188 -11.92 -18.71 -37.58
CA ASP A 188 -12.22 -17.29 -37.69
C ASP A 188 -10.94 -16.44 -37.69
N SER A 189 -9.99 -16.75 -36.80
CA SER A 189 -8.68 -16.08 -36.75
C SER A 189 -7.86 -16.31 -38.04
N ALA A 190 -7.94 -17.50 -38.65
CA ALA A 190 -7.28 -17.77 -39.93
C ALA A 190 -7.92 -16.98 -41.09
N MET A 191 -9.24 -16.77 -41.07
CA MET A 191 -9.94 -15.93 -42.05
C MET A 191 -9.58 -14.45 -41.88
N GLU A 192 -9.65 -13.91 -40.66
CA GLU A 192 -9.31 -12.51 -40.36
C GLU A 192 -7.86 -12.20 -40.73
N LYS A 193 -6.92 -13.09 -40.41
CA LYS A 193 -5.52 -12.96 -40.82
C LYS A 193 -5.38 -12.83 -42.34
N ARG A 194 -6.07 -13.68 -43.10
CA ARG A 194 -6.03 -13.65 -44.59
C ARG A 194 -6.62 -12.36 -45.15
N GLU A 195 -7.67 -11.83 -44.53
CA GLU A 195 -8.26 -10.54 -44.91
C GLU A 195 -7.31 -9.37 -44.59
N MET A 196 -6.66 -9.39 -43.42
CA MET A 196 -5.64 -8.42 -43.01
C MET A 196 -4.43 -8.41 -43.96
N GLU A 197 -3.93 -9.59 -44.35
CA GLU A 197 -2.85 -9.74 -45.34
C GLU A 197 -3.26 -9.16 -46.71
N HIS A 198 -4.51 -9.35 -47.15
CA HIS A 198 -5.03 -8.77 -48.38
C HIS A 198 -5.18 -7.23 -48.32
N LYS A 199 -5.68 -6.70 -47.19
CA LYS A 199 -5.74 -5.25 -46.94
C LYS A 199 -4.34 -4.63 -46.96
N HIS A 200 -3.39 -5.25 -46.27
CA HIS A 200 -1.99 -4.81 -46.22
C HIS A 200 -1.35 -4.77 -47.62
N ALA A 201 -1.52 -5.83 -48.43
CA ALA A 201 -1.04 -5.86 -49.81
C ALA A 201 -1.67 -4.74 -50.67
N THR A 202 -2.95 -4.44 -50.47
CA THR A 202 -3.68 -3.38 -51.19
C THR A 202 -3.18 -1.98 -50.81
N ILE A 203 -2.86 -1.74 -49.53
CA ILE A 203 -2.29 -0.47 -49.05
C ILE A 203 -0.87 -0.30 -49.62
N GLN A 204 -0.02 -1.33 -49.56
CA GLN A 204 1.32 -1.29 -50.16
C GLN A 204 1.30 -0.95 -51.66
N GLN A 205 0.32 -1.45 -52.42
CA GLN A 205 0.17 -1.11 -53.84
C GLN A 205 -0.26 0.35 -54.09
N ARG A 206 -0.91 1.01 -53.12
CA ARG A 206 -1.34 2.42 -53.25
C ARG A 206 -0.27 3.40 -52.78
N ASP A 207 0.37 3.15 -51.65
CA ASP A 207 1.28 4.13 -51.03
C ASP A 207 2.57 4.34 -51.85
N PHE A 208 3.05 3.33 -52.58
CA PHE A 208 4.20 3.47 -53.50
C PHE A 208 3.89 4.25 -54.79
N ALA A 209 2.64 4.64 -55.05
CA ALA A 209 2.26 5.40 -56.25
C ALA A 209 2.15 6.92 -56.02
N TYR A 210 2.21 7.39 -54.77
CA TYR A 210 2.01 8.81 -54.41
C TYR A 210 3.03 9.30 -53.37
N ASP A 211 4.14 9.89 -53.83
CA ASP A 211 5.10 10.66 -53.00
C ASP A 211 4.52 12.01 -52.50
N ASP A 212 3.29 12.36 -52.90
CA ASP A 212 2.60 13.60 -52.52
C ASP A 212 1.40 13.25 -51.64
N PRO A 213 1.50 13.32 -50.29
CA PRO A 213 0.36 13.07 -49.42
C PRO A 213 -0.73 14.10 -49.74
N LYS A 214 -1.97 13.63 -49.94
CA LYS A 214 -3.13 14.47 -50.25
C LYS A 214 -3.30 15.56 -49.20
N LEU A 215 -2.95 16.79 -49.57
CA LEU A 215 -3.01 17.99 -48.74
C LEU A 215 -4.44 18.55 -48.70
N GLU A 216 -5.35 17.77 -48.13
CA GLU A 216 -6.75 18.13 -47.91
C GLU A 216 -6.91 18.68 -46.48
N PHE A 217 -6.90 20.02 -46.34
CA PHE A 217 -7.34 20.70 -45.12
C PHE A 217 -8.82 21.07 -45.27
N ASN A 218 -9.65 20.78 -44.26
CA ASN A 218 -11.08 21.06 -44.30
C ASN A 218 -11.47 22.02 -43.17
N VAL A 219 -11.76 23.26 -43.54
CA VAL A 219 -12.13 24.33 -42.60
C VAL A 219 -13.52 24.09 -41.98
N ASP A 220 -14.38 23.34 -42.69
CA ASP A 220 -15.76 23.02 -42.30
C ASP A 220 -15.88 21.57 -41.76
N ALA A 221 -14.77 20.97 -41.31
CA ALA A 221 -14.78 19.64 -40.73
C ALA A 221 -15.68 19.61 -39.46
N PRO A 222 -16.64 18.68 -39.33
CA PRO A 222 -17.60 18.65 -38.22
C PRO A 222 -16.96 18.45 -36.83
N ASN A 223 -15.67 18.08 -36.81
CA ASN A 223 -14.88 17.86 -35.60
C ASN A 223 -14.12 19.12 -35.14
N GLY A 224 -14.22 20.24 -35.88
CA GLY A 224 -13.45 21.47 -35.62
C GLY A 224 -11.95 21.39 -35.91
N LEU A 225 -11.48 20.24 -36.43
CA LEU A 225 -10.09 19.96 -36.81
C LEU A 225 -9.82 20.39 -38.25
N VAL A 226 -9.03 21.45 -38.44
CA VAL A 226 -8.77 22.02 -39.77
C VAL A 226 -7.56 21.34 -40.45
N MET A 227 -6.50 21.10 -39.70
CA MET A 227 -5.26 20.47 -40.17
C MET A 227 -4.47 19.89 -38.99
N GLU A 228 -3.75 18.79 -39.20
CA GLU A 228 -2.76 18.26 -38.26
C GLU A 228 -1.52 17.70 -38.97
N GLY A 229 -0.42 17.57 -38.23
CA GLY A 229 0.84 17.04 -38.76
C GLY A 229 2.08 17.47 -37.97
N TYR A 230 3.25 16.98 -38.37
CA TYR A 230 4.51 17.36 -37.74
C TYR A 230 5.04 18.71 -38.24
N LEU A 231 5.44 19.57 -37.31
CA LEU A 231 6.23 20.78 -37.58
C LEU A 231 7.40 20.89 -36.59
N PHE A 232 8.45 21.59 -37.00
CA PHE A 232 9.55 21.97 -36.11
C PHE A 232 9.29 23.37 -35.54
N LYS A 233 9.29 23.51 -34.22
CA LYS A 233 9.14 24.79 -33.50
C LYS A 233 10.48 25.30 -33.01
N ARG A 234 10.76 26.59 -33.20
CA ARG A 234 11.89 27.28 -32.56
C ARG A 234 11.54 27.58 -31.09
N ALA A 235 12.45 27.28 -30.19
CA ALA A 235 12.34 27.65 -28.78
C ALA A 235 12.58 29.16 -28.60
N SER A 236 11.85 29.76 -27.65
CA SER A 236 11.97 31.17 -27.31
C SER A 236 13.08 31.45 -26.28
N ASN A 237 13.88 30.43 -25.92
CA ASN A 237 15.01 30.55 -25.00
C ASN A 237 16.25 31.11 -25.72
N ALA A 238 17.24 31.57 -24.96
CA ALA A 238 18.49 32.14 -25.50
C ALA A 238 19.20 31.20 -26.49
N PHE A 239 19.09 29.89 -26.28
CA PHE A 239 19.68 28.84 -27.11
C PHE A 239 18.93 28.55 -28.44
N LYS A 240 17.73 29.13 -28.66
CA LYS A 240 16.96 29.09 -29.92
C LYS A 240 16.81 27.69 -30.56
N THR A 241 16.73 26.64 -29.74
CA THR A 241 16.72 25.24 -30.21
C THR A 241 15.48 24.86 -31.02
N TRP A 242 15.59 23.91 -31.94
CA TRP A 242 14.49 23.47 -32.80
C TRP A 242 13.95 22.10 -32.39
N ASN A 243 12.62 21.98 -32.31
CA ASN A 243 11.94 20.81 -31.75
C ASN A 243 10.77 20.34 -32.63
N ARG A 244 10.81 19.10 -33.14
CA ARG A 244 9.68 18.47 -33.86
C ARG A 244 8.54 18.15 -32.90
N ARG A 245 7.31 18.54 -33.20
CA ARG A 245 6.09 18.27 -32.41
C ARG A 245 4.92 17.98 -33.35
N TRP A 246 3.91 17.26 -32.88
CA TRP A 246 2.65 17.09 -33.59
C TRP A 246 1.79 18.33 -33.34
N PHE A 247 1.46 19.08 -34.38
CA PHE A 247 0.60 20.25 -34.32
C PHE A 247 -0.79 19.91 -34.83
N SER A 248 -1.80 20.56 -34.26
CA SER A 248 -3.15 20.57 -34.81
C SER A 248 -3.77 21.96 -34.68
N ILE A 249 -4.60 22.31 -35.66
CA ILE A 249 -5.46 23.49 -35.64
C ILE A 249 -6.87 23.01 -35.33
N GLN A 250 -7.37 23.36 -34.14
CA GLN A 250 -8.65 22.91 -33.61
C GLN A 250 -9.37 24.10 -32.98
N ASN A 251 -10.66 24.30 -33.30
CA ASN A 251 -11.53 25.30 -32.65
C ASN A 251 -10.92 26.72 -32.58
N SER A 252 -10.33 27.20 -33.68
CA SER A 252 -9.63 28.50 -33.75
C SER A 252 -8.43 28.67 -32.80
N GLN A 253 -7.84 27.55 -32.33
CA GLN A 253 -6.61 27.50 -31.56
C GLN A 253 -5.49 26.75 -32.32
N LEU A 254 -4.24 27.11 -32.04
CA LEU A 254 -3.06 26.38 -32.50
C LEU A 254 -2.41 25.67 -31.32
N VAL A 255 -2.38 24.34 -31.36
CA VAL A 255 -1.92 23.48 -30.24
C VAL A 255 -0.89 22.45 -30.72
N TYR A 256 -0.08 21.92 -29.80
CA TYR A 256 0.83 20.80 -30.10
C TYR A 256 0.90 19.74 -28.98
N GLN A 257 1.33 18.53 -29.35
CA GLN A 257 1.67 17.42 -28.45
C GLN A 257 3.16 17.04 -28.61
N LYS A 258 3.79 16.53 -27.55
CA LYS A 258 5.17 16.00 -27.62
C LYS A 258 5.17 14.50 -27.96
N LYS A 259 4.27 13.74 -27.34
CA LYS A 259 4.00 12.32 -27.58
C LYS A 259 2.50 12.10 -27.79
N LEU A 260 2.15 10.98 -28.43
CA LEU A 260 0.77 10.53 -28.56
C LEU A 260 0.14 10.38 -27.16
N LYS A 261 -1.06 10.97 -26.95
CA LYS A 261 -1.78 11.06 -25.66
C LYS A 261 -1.24 12.09 -24.63
N ASP A 262 -0.27 12.93 -24.96
CA ASP A 262 0.06 14.09 -24.11
C ASP A 262 -1.08 15.12 -24.10
N SER A 263 -1.20 15.88 -23.00
CA SER A 263 -2.06 17.06 -22.93
C SER A 263 -1.68 18.09 -24.00
N LEU A 264 -2.67 18.55 -24.78
CA LEU A 264 -2.50 19.56 -25.82
C LEU A 264 -1.93 20.85 -25.22
N THR A 265 -0.73 21.24 -25.66
CA THR A 265 -0.10 22.50 -25.26
C THR A 265 -0.54 23.60 -26.21
N VAL A 266 -1.29 24.57 -25.69
CA VAL A 266 -1.77 25.71 -26.48
C VAL A 266 -0.61 26.67 -26.79
N VAL A 267 -0.37 26.92 -28.08
CA VAL A 267 0.61 27.91 -28.56
C VAL A 267 -0.07 29.27 -28.70
N VAL A 268 -1.28 29.26 -29.25
CA VAL A 268 -2.12 30.43 -29.50
C VAL A 268 -3.53 30.08 -29.04
N GLU A 269 -4.01 30.82 -28.04
CA GLU A 269 -5.33 30.62 -27.42
C GLU A 269 -6.48 31.15 -28.29
N ASP A 270 -6.21 32.16 -29.13
CA ASP A 270 -7.15 32.72 -30.10
C ASP A 270 -6.43 33.14 -31.38
N LEU A 271 -6.72 32.47 -32.49
CA LEU A 271 -6.18 32.81 -33.80
C LEU A 271 -6.75 34.13 -34.36
N ARG A 272 -7.90 34.65 -33.88
CA ARG A 272 -8.52 35.90 -34.42
C ARG A 272 -7.56 37.07 -34.47
N LEU A 273 -6.73 37.24 -33.44
CA LEU A 273 -5.80 38.37 -33.32
C LEU A 273 -4.40 38.08 -33.88
N CYS A 274 -4.25 36.97 -34.62
CA CYS A 274 -2.96 36.53 -35.14
C CYS A 274 -2.75 36.90 -36.61
N SER A 275 -1.49 37.06 -36.99
CA SER A 275 -1.06 37.09 -38.39
C SER A 275 -0.04 35.99 -38.64
N VAL A 276 -0.05 35.40 -39.84
CA VAL A 276 0.93 34.41 -40.27
C VAL A 276 1.70 34.94 -41.48
N LYS A 277 3.03 34.83 -41.43
CA LYS A 277 3.94 35.36 -42.45
C LYS A 277 5.03 34.34 -42.80
N PRO A 278 5.44 34.25 -44.08
CA PRO A 278 6.66 33.52 -44.43
C PRO A 278 7.88 34.20 -43.80
N CYS A 279 8.91 33.42 -43.44
CA CYS A 279 10.18 33.95 -42.93
C CYS A 279 11.31 33.58 -43.88
N GLU A 280 11.91 34.59 -44.52
CA GLU A 280 13.05 34.42 -45.43
C GLU A 280 14.38 34.75 -44.73
N ASP A 281 14.37 35.63 -43.72
CA ASP A 281 15.56 36.08 -42.95
C ASP A 281 16.09 35.05 -41.92
N ILE A 282 15.66 33.79 -41.99
CA ILE A 282 16.03 32.73 -41.06
C ILE A 282 16.81 31.65 -41.82
N GLU A 283 17.97 31.25 -41.31
CA GLU A 283 18.90 30.28 -41.91
C GLU A 283 18.28 28.93 -42.34
N ARG A 284 17.09 28.59 -41.82
CA ARG A 284 16.40 27.33 -42.13
C ARG A 284 15.33 27.52 -43.19
N ARG A 285 15.39 26.69 -44.23
CA ARG A 285 14.36 26.59 -45.27
C ARG A 285 12.99 26.23 -44.69
N PHE A 286 11.95 26.69 -45.37
CA PHE A 286 10.54 26.39 -45.12
C PHE A 286 9.98 26.93 -43.79
N CYS A 287 10.54 28.03 -43.29
CA CYS A 287 10.07 28.70 -42.07
C CYS A 287 8.89 29.65 -42.33
N PHE A 288 8.03 29.76 -41.31
CA PHE A 288 6.97 30.75 -41.21
C PHE A 288 6.75 31.14 -39.74
N GLU A 289 6.25 32.34 -39.49
CA GLU A 289 5.95 32.86 -38.16
C GLU A 289 4.46 33.09 -37.99
N VAL A 290 3.92 32.63 -36.86
CA VAL A 290 2.60 33.01 -36.36
C VAL A 290 2.81 34.03 -35.24
N VAL A 291 2.37 35.26 -35.48
CA VAL A 291 2.49 36.39 -34.54
C VAL A 291 1.13 36.64 -33.90
N SER A 292 1.04 36.49 -32.58
CA SER A 292 -0.08 36.96 -31.75
C SER A 292 0.32 38.24 -30.98
N PRO A 293 -0.63 38.94 -30.33
CA PRO A 293 -0.34 40.15 -29.55
C PRO A 293 0.61 39.93 -28.36
N THR A 294 0.72 38.69 -27.86
CA THR A 294 1.50 38.35 -26.66
C THR A 294 2.71 37.45 -26.94
N LYS A 295 2.72 36.72 -28.07
CA LYS A 295 3.75 35.73 -28.41
C LYS A 295 3.94 35.67 -29.92
N SER A 296 5.19 35.60 -30.39
CA SER A 296 5.48 35.13 -31.75
C SER A 296 6.05 33.71 -31.70
N CYS A 297 5.65 32.88 -32.67
CA CYS A 297 6.04 31.49 -32.76
C CYS A 297 6.51 31.17 -34.17
N ILE A 298 7.79 30.82 -34.30
CA ILE A 298 8.40 30.42 -35.57
C ILE A 298 8.36 28.90 -35.70
N LEU A 299 7.80 28.47 -36.83
CA LEU A 299 7.56 27.09 -37.21
C LEU A 299 8.26 26.80 -38.55
N GLN A 300 8.60 25.54 -38.77
CA GLN A 300 9.25 25.04 -39.98
C GLN A 300 8.53 23.78 -40.45
N ALA A 301 8.14 23.78 -41.73
CA ALA A 301 7.56 22.62 -42.42
C ALA A 301 8.63 21.77 -43.12
N GLU A 302 8.26 20.56 -43.55
CA GLU A 302 9.20 19.60 -44.17
C GLU A 302 9.39 19.84 -45.68
N SER A 303 8.45 20.54 -46.34
CA SER A 303 8.53 20.93 -47.76
C SER A 303 7.88 22.29 -48.02
N GLU A 304 8.17 22.89 -49.18
CA GLU A 304 7.56 24.15 -49.60
C GLU A 304 6.03 24.03 -49.80
N LYS A 305 5.56 22.90 -50.34
CA LYS A 305 4.11 22.60 -50.44
C LYS A 305 3.45 22.58 -49.05
N LEU A 306 4.08 21.88 -48.10
CA LEU A 306 3.59 21.81 -46.72
C LEU A 306 3.61 23.19 -46.04
N ARG A 307 4.66 23.98 -46.24
CA ARG A 307 4.74 25.36 -45.73
C ARG A 307 3.56 26.19 -46.22
N GLN A 308 3.30 26.17 -47.53
CA GLN A 308 2.21 26.93 -48.12
C GLN A 308 0.85 26.45 -47.63
N ALA A 309 0.64 25.13 -47.51
CA ALA A 309 -0.60 24.56 -46.97
C ALA A 309 -0.83 24.94 -45.50
N TRP A 310 0.20 24.87 -44.64
CA TRP A 310 0.09 25.29 -43.24
C TRP A 310 -0.18 26.80 -43.09
N ILE A 311 0.44 27.65 -43.91
CA ILE A 311 0.15 29.09 -43.95
C ILE A 311 -1.32 29.32 -44.36
N LEU A 312 -1.79 28.67 -45.43
CA LEU A 312 -3.18 28.80 -45.91
C LEU A 312 -4.20 28.28 -44.90
N ALA A 313 -3.94 27.15 -44.24
CA ALA A 313 -4.80 26.61 -43.20
C ALA A 313 -4.91 27.57 -42.01
N VAL A 314 -3.78 28.13 -41.54
CA VAL A 314 -3.80 29.16 -40.47
C VAL A 314 -4.54 30.42 -40.92
N GLN A 315 -4.31 30.92 -42.14
CA GLN A 315 -5.06 32.07 -42.70
C GLN A 315 -6.57 31.81 -42.77
N ALA A 316 -6.97 30.61 -43.22
CA ALA A 316 -8.37 30.22 -43.30
C ALA A 316 -9.02 30.11 -41.91
N SER A 317 -8.32 29.57 -40.91
CA SER A 317 -8.79 29.55 -39.52
C SER A 317 -8.92 30.94 -38.91
N ILE A 318 -7.96 31.84 -39.15
CA ILE A 318 -8.06 33.26 -38.75
C ILE A 318 -9.32 33.89 -39.38
N ALA A 319 -9.51 33.71 -40.69
CA ALA A 319 -10.68 34.24 -41.40
C ALA A 319 -12.01 33.64 -40.94
N SER A 320 -12.05 32.35 -40.55
CA SER A 320 -13.24 31.74 -39.97
C SER A 320 -13.55 32.31 -38.58
N ALA A 321 -12.54 32.44 -37.73
CA ALA A 321 -12.69 32.97 -36.38
C ALA A 321 -13.14 34.45 -36.36
N TYR A 322 -12.86 35.22 -37.41
CA TYR A 322 -13.42 36.57 -37.61
C TYR A 322 -14.91 36.58 -38.01
N ARG A 323 -15.43 35.52 -38.63
CA ARG A 323 -16.85 35.43 -39.05
C ARG A 323 -17.77 35.01 -37.90
N GLU A 324 -17.22 34.41 -36.84
CA GLU A 324 -17.93 34.09 -35.60
C GLU A 324 -18.08 35.34 -34.71
N SER A 325 -19.22 36.02 -34.80
CA SER A 325 -19.55 37.22 -34.00
C SER A 325 -19.45 36.97 -32.48
N PRO A 326 -19.11 37.98 -31.63
CA PRO A 326 -18.86 37.78 -30.20
C PRO A 326 -20.06 37.30 -29.37
N ASP A 327 -21.29 37.49 -29.86
CA ASP A 327 -22.51 37.38 -29.05
C ASP A 327 -22.86 35.93 -28.63
N ASN A 328 -22.33 34.91 -29.30
CA ASN A 328 -22.51 33.51 -28.87
C ASN A 328 -21.57 33.09 -27.73
N TYR A 329 -20.54 33.89 -27.40
CA TYR A 329 -19.53 33.49 -26.41
C TYR A 329 -20.03 33.49 -24.95
N TYR A 330 -21.15 34.16 -24.67
CA TYR A 330 -21.66 34.36 -23.31
C TYR A 330 -22.76 33.40 -22.86
N ILE A 331 -23.31 32.56 -23.74
CA ILE A 331 -24.42 31.64 -23.38
C ILE A 331 -24.02 30.15 -23.44
N GLU A 332 -23.18 29.70 -24.38
CA GLU A 332 -22.81 28.26 -24.43
C GLU A 332 -21.79 27.81 -23.36
N ARG A 333 -21.20 28.74 -22.59
CA ARG A 333 -20.10 28.42 -21.65
C ARG A 333 -20.53 27.90 -20.28
N LEU A 334 -21.83 27.71 -20.04
CA LEU A 334 -22.38 27.16 -18.79
C LEU A 334 -23.07 25.78 -18.94
N ASP A 335 -23.56 25.41 -20.13
CA ASP A 335 -24.38 24.19 -20.30
C ASP A 335 -23.74 23.05 -21.11
N ARG A 336 -22.58 23.24 -21.76
CA ARG A 336 -21.90 22.16 -22.55
C ARG A 336 -20.96 21.24 -21.76
N THR A 337 -20.93 21.33 -20.43
CA THR A 337 -20.15 20.39 -19.57
C THR A 337 -21.04 19.47 -18.73
N ALA A 338 -22.18 19.01 -19.26
CA ALA A 338 -22.99 17.97 -18.63
C ALA A 338 -23.87 17.14 -19.61
N SER A 339 -23.25 16.15 -20.28
CA SER A 339 -23.90 14.84 -20.62
C SER A 339 -25.02 14.85 -21.71
N PRO A 340 -25.60 13.68 -22.10
CA PRO A 340 -24.96 12.43 -22.56
C PRO A 340 -25.62 11.78 -23.82
N SER A 341 -25.12 10.58 -24.22
CA SER A 341 -25.84 9.49 -24.95
C SER A 341 -26.23 9.71 -26.44
N ILE A 342 -26.46 8.72 -27.33
CA ILE A 342 -26.39 7.23 -27.45
C ILE A 342 -26.38 6.95 -29.00
N SER A 343 -25.87 5.89 -29.65
CA SER A 343 -26.08 4.41 -29.63
C SER A 343 -25.08 3.74 -30.62
N SER A 344 -24.91 2.42 -30.78
CA SER A 344 -25.09 1.18 -29.98
C SER A 344 -24.64 0.00 -30.87
N ILE A 345 -24.00 -1.07 -30.37
CA ILE A 345 -24.53 -2.44 -30.15
C ILE A 345 -23.28 -3.26 -29.72
N ASP A 346 -23.17 -3.72 -28.47
CA ASP A 346 -23.70 -4.99 -27.89
C ASP A 346 -22.84 -6.24 -28.22
N SER A 347 -22.59 -7.20 -27.32
CA SER A 347 -22.82 -7.27 -25.86
C SER A 347 -22.08 -8.48 -25.24
N ALA A 348 -21.60 -8.39 -23.99
CA ALA A 348 -21.39 -9.54 -23.06
C ALA A 348 -21.08 -9.05 -21.62
N ASN A 349 -21.59 -9.76 -20.60
CA ASN A 349 -21.66 -9.30 -19.20
C ASN A 349 -20.37 -9.45 -18.37
N GLU A 350 -20.17 -8.54 -17.41
CA GLU A 350 -20.01 -8.79 -15.96
C GLU A 350 -19.86 -7.43 -15.22
N PRO A 351 -20.47 -7.20 -14.04
CA PRO A 351 -20.54 -5.87 -13.44
C PRO A 351 -19.33 -5.51 -12.56
N ARG A 352 -18.73 -4.33 -12.80
CA ARG A 352 -17.80 -3.68 -11.85
C ARG A 352 -18.09 -2.20 -11.69
N GLU A 353 -17.96 -1.74 -10.45
CA GLU A 353 -18.36 -0.40 -9.99
C GLU A 353 -17.56 0.73 -10.66
N ARG A 354 -18.23 1.84 -10.96
CA ARG A 354 -17.61 3.03 -11.58
C ARG A 354 -16.95 3.92 -10.52
N SER A 355 -15.63 3.85 -10.41
CA SER A 355 -14.83 4.93 -9.80
C SER A 355 -14.82 6.15 -10.72
N SER A 356 -15.17 7.31 -10.17
CA SER A 356 -14.93 8.62 -10.81
C SER A 356 -13.43 8.91 -10.91
N ARG A 357 -13.01 9.54 -12.01
CA ARG A 357 -11.65 10.10 -12.20
C ARG A 357 -11.71 11.32 -13.11
N GLY A 358 -11.19 12.47 -12.68
CA GLY A 358 -10.93 13.58 -13.61
C GLY A 358 -10.97 15.03 -13.09
N GLU A 359 -11.37 15.31 -11.85
CA GLU A 359 -11.35 16.70 -11.34
C GLU A 359 -9.92 17.19 -11.08
N SER A 360 -9.63 18.44 -11.46
CA SER A 360 -8.34 19.06 -11.13
C SER A 360 -8.28 19.35 -9.62
N ILE A 361 -7.11 19.19 -9.01
CA ILE A 361 -6.95 19.39 -7.55
C ILE A 361 -7.28 20.85 -7.16
N LEU A 362 -7.03 21.80 -8.05
CA LEU A 362 -7.44 23.20 -7.86
C LEU A 362 -8.98 23.37 -7.78
N GLN A 363 -9.74 22.63 -8.60
CA GLN A 363 -11.19 22.61 -8.52
C GLN A 363 -11.66 22.04 -7.17
N ARG A 364 -11.02 20.97 -6.69
CA ARG A 364 -11.31 20.38 -5.37
C ARG A 364 -11.11 21.38 -4.23
N ILE A 365 -10.07 22.22 -4.28
CA ILE A 365 -9.84 23.30 -3.29
C ILE A 365 -10.98 24.32 -3.32
N LEU A 366 -11.46 24.72 -4.51
CA LEU A 366 -12.57 25.67 -4.65
C LEU A 366 -13.92 25.10 -4.19
N CYS A 367 -14.12 23.78 -4.33
CA CYS A 367 -15.31 23.07 -3.87
C CYS A 367 -15.37 22.83 -2.34
N LEU A 368 -14.31 23.12 -1.59
CA LEU A 368 -14.34 22.96 -0.13
C LEU A 368 -15.34 23.89 0.57
N PRO A 369 -15.91 23.47 1.72
CA PRO A 369 -16.82 24.31 2.51
C PRO A 369 -16.22 25.69 2.84
N GLY A 370 -16.93 26.74 2.43
CA GLY A 370 -16.54 28.14 2.63
C GLY A 370 -15.50 28.70 1.65
N ASN A 371 -14.87 27.88 0.80
CA ASN A 371 -13.85 28.35 -0.15
C ASN A 371 -14.41 29.09 -1.37
N GLN A 372 -15.73 29.04 -1.60
CA GLN A 372 -16.42 29.85 -2.61
C GLN A 372 -16.40 31.37 -2.31
N GLN A 373 -16.08 31.75 -1.08
CA GLN A 373 -16.05 33.14 -0.60
C GLN A 373 -14.73 33.43 0.13
N CYS A 374 -14.29 34.68 0.10
CA CYS A 374 -13.10 35.17 0.81
C CYS A 374 -13.21 34.92 2.32
N CYS A 375 -12.15 34.36 2.89
CA CYS A 375 -12.06 33.98 4.30
C CYS A 375 -12.45 35.10 5.26
N ASP A 376 -12.12 36.36 4.95
CA ASP A 376 -12.25 37.49 5.90
C ASP A 376 -13.41 38.45 5.60
N CYS A 377 -13.85 38.57 4.35
CA CYS A 377 -14.87 39.56 3.94
C CYS A 377 -16.07 38.99 3.17
N GLY A 378 -16.12 37.67 2.95
CA GLY A 378 -17.24 37.02 2.25
C GLY A 378 -17.35 37.31 0.74
N GLN A 379 -16.40 38.05 0.15
CA GLN A 379 -16.40 38.32 -1.30
C GLN A 379 -16.28 37.02 -2.09
N ALA A 380 -17.22 36.77 -3.01
CA ALA A 380 -17.25 35.57 -3.85
C ALA A 380 -16.00 35.44 -4.75
N GLU A 381 -15.72 34.20 -5.18
CA GLU A 381 -14.61 33.82 -6.06
C GLU A 381 -13.21 34.33 -5.60
N PRO A 382 -12.71 33.90 -4.42
CA PRO A 382 -11.35 34.20 -4.01
C PRO A 382 -10.32 33.57 -4.97
N ARG A 383 -9.41 34.38 -5.52
CA ARG A 383 -8.35 33.95 -6.48
C ARG A 383 -6.93 33.98 -5.87
N TRP A 384 -6.84 34.24 -4.57
CA TRP A 384 -5.61 34.22 -3.78
C TRP A 384 -5.77 33.26 -2.59
N ALA A 385 -4.66 32.90 -1.96
CA ALA A 385 -4.62 32.01 -0.80
C ALA A 385 -3.50 32.41 0.17
N SER A 386 -3.66 32.07 1.45
CA SER A 386 -2.58 32.10 2.44
C SER A 386 -2.16 30.66 2.77
N ILE A 387 -0.99 30.25 2.28
CA ILE A 387 -0.59 28.84 2.19
C ILE A 387 -0.17 28.21 3.54
N ASN A 388 0.23 29.04 4.50
CA ASN A 388 0.50 28.61 5.89
C ASN A 388 -0.77 28.51 6.74
N LEU A 389 -1.80 29.29 6.41
CA LEU A 389 -3.08 29.30 7.13
C LEU A 389 -4.10 28.33 6.52
N GLY A 390 -3.99 27.96 5.25
CA GLY A 390 -4.93 27.07 4.57
C GLY A 390 -6.23 27.76 4.13
N VAL A 391 -6.19 29.06 3.80
CA VAL A 391 -7.38 29.87 3.47
C VAL A 391 -7.32 30.52 2.09
N LEU A 392 -8.49 30.77 1.49
CA LEU A 392 -8.67 31.51 0.24
C LEU A 392 -9.15 32.94 0.47
N LEU A 393 -8.57 33.88 -0.26
CA LEU A 393 -8.68 35.32 -0.10
C LEU A 393 -9.07 36.00 -1.43
N CYS A 394 -9.84 37.10 -1.35
CA CYS A 394 -9.99 38.02 -2.47
C CYS A 394 -8.73 38.87 -2.67
N ILE A 395 -8.66 39.61 -3.79
CA ILE A 395 -7.51 40.45 -4.12
C ILE A 395 -7.19 41.49 -3.03
N GLU A 396 -8.20 42.11 -2.42
CA GLU A 396 -8.01 43.14 -1.40
C GLU A 396 -7.53 42.56 -0.07
N CYS A 397 -8.18 41.51 0.46
CA CYS A 397 -7.74 40.84 1.68
C CYS A 397 -6.36 40.22 1.51
N SER A 398 -6.04 39.67 0.33
CA SER A 398 -4.67 39.17 0.04
C SER A 398 -3.62 40.29 0.07
N GLY A 399 -3.99 41.51 -0.32
CA GLY A 399 -3.14 42.71 -0.21
C GLY A 399 -2.91 43.16 1.23
N ILE A 400 -3.90 42.95 2.12
CA ILE A 400 -3.78 43.19 3.56
C ILE A 400 -2.93 42.10 4.23
N HIS A 401 -3.14 40.82 3.89
CA HIS A 401 -2.32 39.72 4.39
C HIS A 401 -0.83 39.90 4.10
N ARG A 402 -0.48 40.51 2.95
CA ARG A 402 0.90 40.88 2.62
C ARG A 402 1.51 41.93 3.55
N SER A 403 0.72 42.85 4.12
CA SER A 403 1.23 43.86 5.06
C SER A 403 1.40 43.36 6.50
N LEU A 404 0.85 42.19 6.84
CA LEU A 404 1.13 41.51 8.13
C LEU A 404 2.55 40.92 8.17
N GLY A 405 3.12 40.59 7.00
CA GLY A 405 4.42 39.94 6.88
C GLY A 405 4.35 38.40 6.89
N VAL A 406 5.42 37.78 6.39
CA VAL A 406 5.49 36.34 6.08
C VAL A 406 5.44 35.40 7.29
N HIS A 407 5.62 35.93 8.50
CA HIS A 407 5.50 35.20 9.76
C HIS A 407 4.02 35.02 10.17
N CYS A 408 3.12 35.92 9.74
CA CYS A 408 1.68 35.76 9.90
C CYS A 408 1.03 35.09 8.69
N SER A 409 1.35 35.52 7.47
CA SER A 409 0.67 35.04 6.26
C SER A 409 1.58 34.98 5.02
N LYS A 410 1.55 33.84 4.34
CA LYS A 410 2.29 33.57 3.10
C LYS A 410 1.33 33.54 1.91
N VAL A 411 1.18 34.68 1.24
CA VAL A 411 0.19 34.86 0.15
C VAL A 411 0.66 34.30 -1.20
N ARG A 412 -0.21 33.55 -1.90
CA ARG A 412 -0.04 33.05 -3.28
C ARG A 412 -1.32 33.22 -4.11
N SER A 413 -1.19 33.34 -5.43
CA SER A 413 -2.30 33.34 -6.38
C SER A 413 -2.69 31.92 -6.77
N LEU A 414 -3.98 31.62 -6.83
CA LEU A 414 -4.48 30.33 -7.33
C LEU A 414 -4.26 30.14 -8.84
N THR A 415 -4.06 31.23 -9.60
CA THR A 415 -4.01 31.21 -11.07
C THR A 415 -2.71 31.73 -11.66
N LEU A 416 -1.91 32.51 -10.91
CA LEU A 416 -0.68 33.14 -11.41
C LEU A 416 0.61 32.51 -10.87
N ASP A 417 0.57 31.89 -9.69
CA ASP A 417 1.72 31.22 -9.08
C ASP A 417 1.74 29.72 -9.43
N SER A 418 2.93 29.12 -9.49
CA SER A 418 3.05 27.67 -9.59
C SER A 418 2.79 27.00 -8.24
N TRP A 419 2.04 25.89 -8.24
CA TRP A 419 1.65 25.14 -7.04
C TRP A 419 2.29 23.75 -7.01
N GLU A 420 2.89 23.39 -5.89
CA GLU A 420 3.41 22.04 -5.65
C GLU A 420 2.27 21.08 -5.26
N PRO A 421 2.30 19.80 -5.69
CA PRO A 421 1.25 18.82 -5.36
C PRO A 421 1.03 18.64 -3.85
N GLU A 422 2.10 18.73 -3.06
CA GLU A 422 2.09 18.59 -1.60
C GLU A 422 1.31 19.75 -0.96
N LEU A 423 1.55 20.98 -1.44
CA LEU A 423 0.85 22.17 -0.99
C LEU A 423 -0.62 22.18 -1.43
N LEU A 424 -0.93 21.67 -2.63
CA LEU A 424 -2.31 21.48 -3.08
C LEU A 424 -3.08 20.49 -2.20
N LYS A 425 -2.44 19.40 -1.76
CA LYS A 425 -3.03 18.45 -0.79
C LYS A 425 -3.30 19.13 0.55
N LEU A 426 -2.35 19.88 1.08
CA LEU A 426 -2.55 20.66 2.32
C LEU A 426 -3.77 21.60 2.20
N MET A 427 -3.89 22.32 1.10
CA MET A 427 -5.05 23.20 0.83
C MET A 427 -6.36 22.43 0.64
N CYS A 428 -6.32 21.12 0.32
CA CYS A 428 -7.50 20.24 0.27
C CYS A 428 -7.95 19.71 1.65
N GLU A 429 -7.08 19.74 2.66
CA GLU A 429 -7.36 19.20 4.01
C GLU A 429 -7.71 20.30 5.05
N LEU A 430 -7.48 21.57 4.70
CA LEU A 430 -7.90 22.76 5.45
C LEU A 430 -9.09 23.45 4.73
N GLY A 431 -9.17 24.78 4.79
CA GLY A 431 -10.21 25.56 4.11
C GLY A 431 -10.86 26.62 5.01
N ASN A 432 -11.55 27.57 4.38
CA ASN A 432 -12.11 28.75 5.03
C ASN A 432 -13.09 28.43 6.16
N SER A 433 -13.91 27.38 6.03
CA SER A 433 -14.83 26.98 7.11
C SER A 433 -14.09 26.50 8.36
N ILE A 434 -13.02 25.70 8.20
CA ILE A 434 -12.24 25.16 9.33
C ILE A 434 -11.48 26.29 10.02
N ILE A 435 -10.81 27.14 9.25
CA ILE A 435 -9.98 28.21 9.80
C ILE A 435 -10.83 29.33 10.40
N ASN A 436 -12.03 29.61 9.87
CA ASN A 436 -12.97 30.51 10.54
C ASN A 436 -13.56 29.91 11.82
N HIS A 437 -13.80 28.61 11.89
CA HIS A 437 -14.24 27.96 13.14
C HIS A 437 -13.21 28.17 14.28
N ILE A 438 -11.92 28.13 13.94
CA ILE A 438 -10.81 28.43 14.87
C ILE A 438 -10.73 29.95 15.13
N TYR A 439 -10.38 30.73 14.10
CA TYR A 439 -10.01 32.15 14.22
C TYR A 439 -11.18 33.13 14.38
N GLU A 440 -12.43 32.68 14.23
CA GLU A 440 -13.65 33.46 14.46
C GLU A 440 -14.58 32.75 15.46
N GLY A 441 -14.08 31.75 16.21
CA GLY A 441 -14.89 30.87 17.04
C GLY A 441 -15.73 31.57 18.11
N SER A 442 -15.21 32.63 18.75
CA SER A 442 -15.96 33.44 19.73
C SER A 442 -16.61 34.69 19.13
N CYS A 443 -16.69 34.81 17.79
CA CYS A 443 -17.21 36.01 17.12
C CYS A 443 -18.71 36.23 17.38
N GLU A 444 -19.50 35.16 17.26
CA GLU A 444 -20.95 35.20 17.48
C GLU A 444 -21.28 35.50 18.95
N GLU A 445 -20.53 34.89 19.88
CA GLU A 445 -20.65 35.10 21.34
C GLU A 445 -20.34 36.55 21.76
N GLN A 446 -19.45 37.24 21.03
CA GLN A 446 -19.12 38.65 21.26
C GLN A 446 -20.01 39.64 20.48
N GLY A 447 -20.96 39.15 19.66
CA GLY A 447 -21.83 40.00 18.84
C GLY A 447 -21.11 40.83 17.78
N LEU A 448 -19.88 40.45 17.42
CA LEU A 448 -19.05 41.19 16.46
C LEU A 448 -19.44 40.84 15.02
N LYS A 449 -19.55 41.85 14.16
CA LYS A 449 -19.94 41.67 12.76
C LYS A 449 -18.71 41.72 11.85
N LYS A 450 -18.47 40.61 11.15
CA LYS A 450 -17.47 40.47 10.08
C LYS A 450 -17.68 41.52 8.96
N PRO A 451 -16.63 42.12 8.39
CA PRO A 451 -16.76 43.06 7.27
C PRO A 451 -17.34 42.36 6.04
N GLY A 452 -18.12 43.11 5.25
CA GLY A 452 -18.70 42.61 4.00
C GLY A 452 -17.81 42.86 2.78
N PRO A 453 -18.23 42.40 1.58
CA PRO A 453 -17.50 42.65 0.33
C PRO A 453 -17.34 44.15 0.04
N SER A 454 -18.36 44.95 0.38
CA SER A 454 -18.41 46.41 0.21
C SER A 454 -17.88 47.22 1.39
N SER A 455 -17.42 46.59 2.47
CA SER A 455 -16.75 47.30 3.58
C SER A 455 -15.46 47.98 3.10
N SER A 456 -15.09 49.06 3.78
CA SER A 456 -13.86 49.81 3.50
C SER A 456 -12.61 48.97 3.74
N ARG A 457 -11.51 49.33 3.08
CA ARG A 457 -10.21 48.67 3.26
C ARG A 457 -9.74 48.73 4.71
N GLN A 458 -10.00 49.85 5.39
CA GLN A 458 -9.63 50.07 6.79
C GLN A 458 -10.39 49.15 7.75
N GLU A 459 -11.70 48.92 7.52
CA GLU A 459 -12.48 47.95 8.31
C GLU A 459 -11.97 46.52 8.08
N LYS A 460 -11.68 46.14 6.83
CA LYS A 460 -11.09 44.84 6.48
C LYS A 460 -9.70 44.66 7.11
N GLU A 461 -8.88 45.71 7.13
CA GLU A 461 -7.54 45.69 7.75
C GLU A 461 -7.59 45.57 9.28
N ALA A 462 -8.50 46.31 9.93
CA ALA A 462 -8.74 46.16 11.37
C ALA A 462 -9.23 44.76 11.73
N TRP A 463 -10.16 44.19 10.94
CA TRP A 463 -10.63 42.82 11.12
C TRP A 463 -9.51 41.78 11.00
N ILE A 464 -8.74 41.85 9.92
CA ILE A 464 -7.66 40.88 9.62
C ILE A 464 -6.56 40.94 10.69
N LYS A 465 -6.21 42.13 11.21
CA LYS A 465 -5.27 42.28 12.33
C LYS A 465 -5.85 41.71 13.63
N ALA A 466 -7.10 42.04 13.97
CA ALA A 466 -7.78 41.50 15.15
C ALA A 466 -7.88 39.96 15.11
N LYS A 467 -8.13 39.40 13.93
CA LYS A 467 -8.25 37.96 13.68
C LYS A 467 -6.91 37.23 13.84
N TYR A 468 -5.90 37.57 13.05
CA TYR A 468 -4.67 36.76 12.93
C TYR A 468 -3.50 37.25 13.78
N VAL A 469 -3.43 38.54 14.12
CA VAL A 469 -2.33 39.12 14.91
C VAL A 469 -2.71 39.24 16.38
N GLU A 470 -3.84 39.86 16.68
CA GLU A 470 -4.36 40.00 18.05
C GLU A 470 -5.02 38.71 18.56
N LYS A 471 -5.36 37.77 17.67
CA LYS A 471 -6.01 36.48 17.97
C LYS A 471 -7.30 36.64 18.79
N LYS A 472 -8.01 37.75 18.57
CA LYS A 472 -9.07 38.30 19.43
C LYS A 472 -10.34 37.45 19.54
N PHE A 473 -10.60 36.62 18.52
CA PHE A 473 -11.83 35.83 18.41
C PHE A 473 -11.61 34.33 18.63
N LEU A 474 -10.43 33.91 19.13
CA LEU A 474 -10.20 32.54 19.55
C LEU A 474 -11.01 32.25 20.82
N LYS A 475 -11.65 31.07 20.88
CA LYS A 475 -12.22 30.57 22.13
C LYS A 475 -11.09 30.28 23.12
N LYS A 476 -11.23 30.65 24.39
CA LYS A 476 -10.21 30.28 25.39
C LYS A 476 -10.19 28.75 25.57
N MET A 477 -9.03 28.13 25.39
CA MET A 477 -8.78 26.82 25.99
C MET A 477 -8.96 26.94 27.51
N MET A 478 -9.72 26.03 28.12
CA MET A 478 -10.09 26.14 29.53
C MET A 478 -8.93 25.72 30.44
N ALA A 479 -8.02 26.65 30.71
CA ALA A 479 -7.06 26.51 31.79
C ALA A 479 -7.74 26.75 33.15
N SER A 480 -7.53 25.84 34.10
CA SER A 480 -8.10 25.89 35.46
C SER A 480 -7.74 27.21 36.16
N GLU A 481 -8.72 27.88 36.76
CA GLU A 481 -8.49 29.11 37.53
C GLU A 481 -7.67 28.81 38.79
N VAL A 482 -6.37 29.13 38.75
CA VAL A 482 -5.53 29.17 39.94
C VAL A 482 -5.99 30.34 40.82
N VAL A 483 -6.89 30.06 41.76
CA VAL A 483 -7.30 30.99 42.80
C VAL A 483 -6.09 31.32 43.68
N VAL A 484 -5.47 32.48 43.43
CA VAL A 484 -4.41 33.00 44.28
C VAL A 484 -5.01 33.47 45.60
N ASN A 485 -4.83 32.70 46.66
CA ASN A 485 -4.76 33.23 48.01
C ASN A 485 -3.54 32.63 48.72
N GLY A 486 -2.66 33.51 49.22
CA GLY A 486 -1.23 33.18 49.37
C GLY A 486 -0.83 32.50 50.69
N GLY A 487 0.34 31.85 50.69
CA GLY A 487 0.85 31.24 51.92
C GLY A 487 2.12 30.38 51.86
N ARG A 488 3.28 31.01 51.55
CA ARG A 488 4.66 30.55 51.90
C ARG A 488 5.23 29.25 51.29
N LYS A 489 6.42 29.44 50.70
CA LYS A 489 7.49 28.48 50.35
C LYS A 489 7.60 27.20 51.21
N SER A 490 7.82 26.06 50.55
CA SER A 490 9.00 25.19 50.79
C SER A 490 9.14 24.13 49.70
N GLU A 491 10.38 23.82 49.32
CA GLU A 491 10.70 22.69 48.42
C GLU A 491 10.40 21.32 49.06
N ARG A 492 10.24 20.30 48.21
CA ARG A 492 10.71 18.90 48.39
C ARG A 492 10.45 18.10 47.11
N ARG A 493 11.42 17.98 46.20
CA ARG A 493 12.52 16.98 46.21
C ARG A 493 12.01 15.53 46.17
N TRP A 494 11.95 14.96 44.96
CA TRP A 494 12.01 13.51 44.75
C TRP A 494 13.24 12.93 45.50
N ASN A 495 13.08 11.80 46.20
CA ASN A 495 13.27 10.49 45.56
C ASN A 495 12.95 9.30 46.51
N SER A 496 12.49 8.19 45.91
CA SER A 496 12.69 6.79 46.31
C SER A 496 12.32 6.28 47.72
N ARG A 497 11.44 5.26 47.77
CA ARG A 497 11.82 3.89 48.20
C ARG A 497 10.76 2.79 47.97
N LYS A 498 11.14 1.82 47.13
CA LYS A 498 11.02 0.35 47.27
C LYS A 498 9.73 -0.25 47.88
N CYS A 499 9.08 -1.08 47.06
CA CYS A 499 8.17 -2.16 47.49
C CYS A 499 8.80 -3.08 48.55
N ARG A 500 8.00 -3.52 49.53
CA ARG A 500 8.30 -4.69 50.38
C ARG A 500 7.03 -5.51 50.65
N ARG A 501 7.19 -6.83 50.72
CA ARG A 501 6.13 -7.87 50.82
C ARG A 501 5.75 -8.22 52.27
N HIS A 502 4.66 -9.00 52.39
CA HIS A 502 4.24 -9.86 53.52
C HIS A 502 3.50 -9.14 54.68
N ASN A 503 2.50 -9.74 55.37
CA ASN A 503 1.77 -11.01 55.19
C ASN A 503 0.48 -11.02 56.06
N SER A 504 -0.56 -11.79 55.68
CA SER A 504 -1.60 -12.41 56.55
C SER A 504 -2.53 -11.48 57.39
N ALA A 505 -3.79 -11.75 57.72
CA ALA A 505 -4.89 -12.67 57.29
C ALA A 505 -6.19 -12.11 57.96
N THR A 506 -7.45 -12.58 57.83
CA THR A 506 -8.11 -13.75 57.22
C THR A 506 -9.57 -13.33 56.87
N ASN A 507 -10.31 -13.92 55.93
CA ASN A 507 -11.24 -15.05 56.18
C ASN A 507 -11.84 -15.59 54.84
N VAL A 508 -12.47 -16.77 54.90
CA VAL A 508 -12.80 -17.66 53.75
C VAL A 508 -14.26 -18.14 53.86
N PRO A 509 -15.05 -18.21 52.76
CA PRO A 509 -15.36 -19.49 52.07
C PRO A 509 -15.07 -19.39 50.54
N LYS A 510 -14.35 -20.34 49.90
CA LYS A 510 -14.77 -21.69 49.43
C LYS A 510 -15.86 -21.62 48.33
N THR A 511 -15.73 -22.20 47.13
CA THR A 511 -14.87 -23.31 46.67
C THR A 511 -14.31 -23.20 45.23
N HIS A 512 -12.98 -23.39 45.11
CA HIS A 512 -12.21 -24.17 44.10
C HIS A 512 -12.51 -24.07 42.57
N ARG A 513 -11.60 -23.62 41.67
CA ARG A 513 -10.17 -23.97 41.34
C ARG A 513 -10.00 -25.31 40.60
N LYS A 514 -9.14 -25.49 39.58
CA LYS A 514 -7.95 -24.73 39.03
C LYS A 514 -7.71 -25.21 37.56
N TYR A 515 -7.36 -24.40 36.55
CA TYR A 515 -6.03 -23.85 36.18
C TYR A 515 -4.89 -24.90 36.15
N ARG A 516 -4.30 -25.28 35.00
CA ARG A 516 -3.43 -24.54 34.01
C ARG A 516 -1.93 -24.81 34.28
N LEU A 517 -1.18 -25.19 33.24
CA LEU A 517 0.28 -24.99 33.09
C LEU A 517 0.71 -25.31 31.64
N GLU A 518 1.51 -24.43 31.04
CA GLU A 518 2.25 -24.61 29.75
C GLU A 518 3.69 -25.12 30.10
N PRO A 519 4.53 -25.58 29.13
CA PRO A 519 5.29 -24.65 28.27
C PRO A 519 5.62 -25.10 26.82
N GLU A 520 5.68 -24.12 25.90
CA GLU A 520 6.67 -23.80 24.84
C GLU A 520 7.24 -24.80 23.80
N CYS A 521 7.68 -24.20 22.66
CA CYS A 521 8.44 -24.71 21.49
C CYS A 521 7.66 -25.62 20.48
N GLU A 522 7.79 -25.49 19.14
CA GLU A 522 8.63 -24.60 18.30
C GLU A 522 8.18 -24.59 16.80
N VAL A 523 8.54 -23.53 16.06
CA VAL A 523 8.65 -23.31 14.57
C VAL A 523 7.48 -23.54 13.56
N SER A 524 7.25 -22.51 12.71
CA SER A 524 6.96 -22.46 11.23
C SER A 524 5.91 -23.39 10.57
N GLU A 525 5.21 -23.08 9.46
CA GLU A 525 4.99 -21.94 8.53
C GLU A 525 3.90 -22.43 7.51
N ASP A 526 3.14 -21.65 6.74
CA ASP A 526 2.66 -20.25 6.80
C ASP A 526 1.42 -20.14 5.85
N SER A 527 0.56 -19.12 6.02
CA SER A 527 -0.39 -18.67 4.98
C SER A 527 -1.06 -17.34 5.38
N SER A 528 -0.68 -16.29 4.67
CA SER A 528 -1.37 -15.00 4.50
C SER A 528 -2.88 -14.96 4.83
N ASN A 529 -3.25 -14.08 5.77
CA ASN A 529 -4.55 -13.40 5.80
C ASN A 529 -4.28 -11.91 6.02
N GLU A 530 -4.94 -11.06 5.24
CA GLU A 530 -4.96 -9.61 5.49
C GLU A 530 -5.84 -9.35 6.70
N ALA A 531 -5.29 -8.71 7.73
CA ALA A 531 -6.03 -8.31 8.93
C ALA A 531 -6.25 -6.80 8.90
N GLU A 532 -7.51 -6.40 8.82
CA GLU A 532 -7.95 -5.05 9.17
C GLU A 532 -7.53 -4.78 10.63
N LEU A 533 -6.80 -3.69 10.89
CA LEU A 533 -6.60 -3.23 12.25
C LEU A 533 -7.89 -2.54 12.72
N GLU A 534 -8.62 -3.19 13.63
CA GLU A 534 -9.57 -2.46 14.46
C GLU A 534 -8.82 -1.39 15.29
N PRO A 535 -9.40 -0.18 15.46
CA PRO A 535 -8.82 0.82 16.33
C PRO A 535 -8.99 0.39 17.79
N GLU A 536 -7.88 0.25 18.53
CA GLU A 536 -7.97 0.12 19.99
C GLU A 536 -8.65 1.36 20.55
N THR A 537 -9.81 1.15 21.20
CA THR A 537 -10.56 2.20 21.88
C THR A 537 -9.85 2.55 23.19
N SER A 538 -8.83 3.40 23.12
CA SER A 538 -8.39 4.19 24.27
C SER A 538 -9.48 5.21 24.61
N ASP A 539 -9.83 5.31 25.90
CA ASP A 539 -10.81 6.29 26.41
C ASP A 539 -10.50 7.72 25.91
N PRO A 540 -11.53 8.55 25.66
CA PRO A 540 -11.33 9.93 25.25
C PRO A 540 -10.91 10.81 26.44
N GLU A 541 -9.63 10.74 26.81
CA GLU A 541 -9.01 11.79 27.62
C GLU A 541 -9.12 13.13 26.88
N ASP A 542 -9.55 14.17 27.60
CA ASP A 542 -10.01 15.41 26.99
C ASP A 542 -8.83 16.20 26.39
N LEU A 543 -8.63 16.06 25.08
CA LEU A 543 -7.55 16.68 24.31
C LEU A 543 -7.51 18.22 24.42
N ARG A 544 -8.54 18.85 25.00
CA ARG A 544 -8.65 20.30 25.20
C ARG A 544 -7.98 20.80 26.49
N GLU A 545 -7.52 19.91 27.37
CA GLU A 545 -6.85 20.26 28.64
C GLU A 545 -5.31 20.36 28.53
N LEU A 546 -4.73 20.13 27.35
CA LEU A 546 -3.28 20.08 27.13
C LEU A 546 -2.70 21.46 26.78
N ASP A 547 -1.43 21.67 27.15
CA ASP A 547 -0.63 22.80 26.67
C ASP A 547 -0.58 22.83 25.12
N PRO A 548 -0.65 24.00 24.47
CA PRO A 548 -0.68 24.10 23.00
C PRO A 548 0.48 23.37 22.31
N GLY A 549 1.69 23.36 22.86
CA GLY A 549 2.83 22.62 22.30
C GLY A 549 2.62 21.10 22.37
N ALA A 550 2.14 20.60 23.52
CA ALA A 550 1.79 19.19 23.68
C ALA A 550 0.61 18.77 22.79
N LEU A 551 -0.39 19.64 22.62
CA LEU A 551 -1.51 19.45 21.71
C LEU A 551 -1.02 19.37 20.25
N LEU A 552 -0.14 20.28 19.83
CA LEU A 552 0.47 20.25 18.50
C LEU A 552 1.21 18.93 18.27
N TYR A 553 2.03 18.46 19.23
CA TYR A 553 2.77 17.21 19.12
C TYR A 553 1.85 15.98 18.96
N LYS A 554 0.81 15.86 19.82
CA LYS A 554 -0.17 14.77 19.72
C LYS A 554 -0.99 14.86 18.43
N ALA A 555 -1.35 16.07 17.97
CA ALA A 555 -2.05 16.27 16.71
C ALA A 555 -1.21 15.89 15.48
N CYS A 556 0.13 16.09 15.53
CA CYS A 556 1.06 15.61 14.51
C CYS A 556 1.07 14.08 14.43
N GLN A 557 1.11 13.40 15.59
CA GLN A 557 1.05 11.94 15.68
C GLN A 557 -0.29 11.39 15.15
N ALA A 558 -1.41 12.02 15.50
CA ALA A 558 -2.75 11.69 15.02
C ALA A 558 -3.02 12.14 13.56
N ARG A 559 -2.07 12.84 12.93
CA ARG A 559 -2.18 13.44 11.58
C ARG A 559 -3.39 14.38 11.39
N ASN A 560 -3.78 15.11 12.44
CA ASN A 560 -4.99 15.94 12.45
C ASN A 560 -4.67 17.43 12.18
N LEU A 561 -4.69 17.81 10.90
CA LEU A 561 -4.38 19.18 10.46
C LEU A 561 -5.27 20.27 11.09
N PRO A 562 -6.61 20.12 11.21
CA PRO A 562 -7.44 21.08 11.93
C PRO A 562 -6.98 21.36 13.37
N VAL A 563 -6.66 20.32 14.14
CA VAL A 563 -6.19 20.47 15.54
C VAL A 563 -4.77 21.04 15.60
N MET A 564 -3.91 20.71 14.63
CA MET A 564 -2.61 21.39 14.49
C MET A 564 -2.77 22.89 14.23
N ALA A 565 -3.71 23.28 13.37
CA ALA A 565 -4.01 24.69 13.09
C ALA A 565 -4.60 25.42 14.30
N GLU A 566 -5.42 24.76 15.10
CA GLU A 566 -5.94 25.25 16.38
C GLU A 566 -4.82 25.45 17.41
N ALA A 567 -3.92 24.48 17.57
CA ALA A 567 -2.77 24.60 18.47
C ALA A 567 -1.85 25.78 18.09
N LEU A 568 -1.54 25.97 16.80
CA LEU A 568 -0.78 27.13 16.32
C LEU A 568 -1.53 28.46 16.49
N ALA A 569 -2.85 28.45 16.32
CA ALA A 569 -3.69 29.60 16.66
C ALA A 569 -3.58 29.94 18.16
N HIS A 570 -3.57 28.95 19.04
CA HIS A 570 -3.32 29.12 20.47
C HIS A 570 -1.87 29.45 20.86
N GLY A 571 -0.94 29.49 19.90
CA GLY A 571 0.44 29.91 20.12
C GLY A 571 1.41 28.76 20.46
N ALA A 572 1.06 27.53 20.09
CA ALA A 572 2.01 26.42 20.12
C ALA A 572 3.28 26.75 19.34
N ASP A 573 4.44 26.49 19.96
CA ASP A 573 5.74 26.65 19.30
C ASP A 573 5.98 25.47 18.36
N VAL A 574 6.15 25.77 17.06
CA VAL A 574 6.46 24.80 16.01
C VAL A 574 7.80 24.09 16.25
N SER A 575 8.72 24.76 16.97
CA SER A 575 10.04 24.25 17.35
C SER A 575 10.12 23.65 18.75
N SER A 576 8.98 23.52 19.45
CA SER A 576 8.93 22.78 20.72
C SER A 576 9.46 21.35 20.56
N VAL A 577 10.04 20.78 21.62
CA VAL A 577 10.54 19.40 21.65
C VAL A 577 9.81 18.60 22.72
N ASN A 578 9.56 17.33 22.44
CA ASN A 578 8.97 16.41 23.41
C ASN A 578 10.07 15.66 24.17
N GLU A 579 10.34 16.10 25.40
CA GLU A 579 11.30 15.49 26.33
C GLU A 579 11.00 14.01 26.65
N GLU A 580 9.72 13.59 26.60
CA GLU A 580 9.32 12.19 26.85
C GLU A 580 9.59 11.28 25.65
N ASP A 581 9.69 11.84 24.43
CA ASP A 581 9.87 11.13 23.16
C ASP A 581 11.20 11.53 22.49
N GLU A 582 12.30 11.36 23.23
CA GLU A 582 13.70 11.59 22.79
C GLU A 582 14.00 13.01 22.26
N GLY A 583 13.27 14.03 22.70
CA GLY A 583 13.49 15.41 22.25
C GLY A 583 13.04 15.67 20.81
N LYS A 584 12.16 14.83 20.25
CA LYS A 584 11.62 15.03 18.90
C LYS A 584 10.78 16.31 18.82
N SER A 585 10.93 17.05 17.71
CA SER A 585 10.04 18.16 17.39
C SER A 585 8.75 17.69 16.71
N PRO A 586 7.68 18.52 16.67
CA PRO A 586 6.48 18.27 15.86
C PRO A 586 6.79 17.88 14.41
N LEU A 587 7.83 18.46 13.80
CA LEU A 587 8.23 18.13 12.44
C LEU A 587 8.79 16.71 12.32
N ILE A 588 9.63 16.28 13.27
CA ILE A 588 10.15 14.91 13.32
C ILE A 588 9.01 13.90 13.52
N GLN A 589 8.07 14.20 14.42
CA GLN A 589 6.90 13.34 14.63
C GLN A 589 5.98 13.29 13.41
N ALA A 590 5.87 14.39 12.67
CA ALA A 590 5.10 14.49 11.43
C ALA A 590 5.70 13.71 10.25
N VAL A 591 6.96 13.25 10.31
CA VAL A 591 7.59 12.43 9.24
C VAL A 591 6.81 11.13 8.97
N ILE A 592 6.06 10.67 9.96
CA ILE A 592 5.17 9.50 9.89
C ILE A 592 3.91 9.79 9.04
N GLY A 593 3.63 11.04 8.63
CA GLY A 593 2.40 11.45 7.93
C GLY A 593 2.58 12.53 6.85
N VAL A 594 1.45 13.10 6.39
CA VAL A 594 1.39 14.16 5.34
C VAL A 594 1.57 15.58 5.94
N THR A 595 1.58 15.68 7.27
CA THR A 595 1.54 16.91 8.07
C THR A 595 2.82 17.77 8.01
N CYS A 596 3.93 17.24 7.48
CA CYS A 596 5.20 17.96 7.37
C CYS A 596 5.10 19.27 6.59
N GLU A 597 4.37 19.30 5.48
CA GLU A 597 4.22 20.50 4.64
C GLU A 597 3.58 21.66 5.42
N PHE A 598 2.60 21.39 6.27
CA PHE A 598 1.94 22.42 7.10
C PHE A 598 2.88 23.05 8.13
N LEU A 599 3.67 22.22 8.82
CA LEU A 599 4.65 22.69 9.80
C LEU A 599 5.77 23.50 9.13
N LEU A 600 6.27 23.03 7.98
CA LEU A 600 7.25 23.75 7.16
C LEU A 600 6.68 25.08 6.59
N GLN A 601 5.39 25.15 6.28
CA GLN A 601 4.74 26.42 5.92
C GLN A 601 4.56 27.34 7.13
N ASN A 602 4.46 26.82 8.35
CA ASN A 602 4.38 27.62 9.58
C ASN A 602 5.74 27.87 10.27
N GLY A 603 6.84 27.48 9.64
CA GLY A 603 8.20 27.89 10.06
C GLY A 603 8.96 26.86 10.89
N ALA A 604 8.58 25.58 10.85
CA ALA A 604 9.41 24.50 11.40
C ALA A 604 10.82 24.52 10.79
N ASP A 605 11.84 24.39 11.64
CA ASP A 605 13.21 24.19 11.17
C ASP A 605 13.36 22.76 10.63
N VAL A 606 13.72 22.66 9.35
CA VAL A 606 13.93 21.40 8.64
C VAL A 606 15.16 20.63 9.15
N ASN A 607 16.05 21.29 9.88
CA ASN A 607 17.29 20.74 10.41
C ASN A 607 17.29 20.56 11.94
N GLN A 608 16.17 20.82 12.63
CA GLN A 608 16.07 20.60 14.08
C GLN A 608 16.30 19.12 14.40
N ARG A 609 17.18 18.83 15.37
CA ARG A 609 17.58 17.47 15.73
C ARG A 609 16.94 17.00 17.03
N ASP A 610 16.70 15.70 17.13
CA ASP A 610 16.33 15.03 18.38
C ASP A 610 17.57 14.79 19.28
N HIS A 611 17.37 14.19 20.46
CA HIS A 611 18.45 13.89 21.41
C HIS A 611 19.51 12.92 20.87
N ARG A 612 19.21 12.15 19.82
CA ARG A 612 20.18 11.29 19.13
C ARG A 612 20.89 11.99 17.96
N GLY A 613 20.75 13.31 17.87
CA GLY A 613 21.31 14.12 16.79
C GLY A 613 20.62 13.93 15.43
N ARG A 614 19.48 13.22 15.35
CA ARG A 614 18.80 12.91 14.08
C ARG A 614 17.82 14.03 13.71
N GLY A 615 17.94 14.57 12.50
CA GLY A 615 16.96 15.53 11.95
C GLY A 615 15.80 14.85 11.19
N PRO A 616 14.78 15.61 10.73
CA PRO A 616 13.69 15.10 9.91
C PRO A 616 14.13 14.28 8.69
N LEU A 617 15.24 14.65 8.05
CA LEU A 617 15.81 13.93 6.91
C LEU A 617 16.35 12.53 7.30
N HIS A 618 16.97 12.39 8.48
CA HIS A 618 17.40 11.10 9.02
C HIS A 618 16.18 10.21 9.27
N HIS A 619 15.17 10.71 9.99
CA HIS A 619 13.93 9.96 10.27
C HIS A 619 13.19 9.54 9.00
N ALA A 620 13.10 10.42 8.00
CA ALA A 620 12.48 10.08 6.71
C ALA A 620 13.26 8.99 5.96
N THR A 621 14.59 8.99 6.11
CA THR A 621 15.47 8.00 5.50
C THR A 621 15.38 6.65 6.19
N TYR A 622 15.45 6.61 7.53
CA TYR A 622 15.26 5.40 8.34
C TYR A 622 13.90 4.72 8.05
N LEU A 623 12.83 5.51 7.87
CA LEU A 623 11.49 5.01 7.54
C LEU A 623 11.30 4.67 6.05
N GLY A 624 12.27 4.96 5.18
CA GLY A 624 12.16 4.76 3.73
C GLY A 624 11.13 5.66 3.04
N HIS A 625 10.77 6.79 3.65
CA HIS A 625 9.75 7.73 3.16
C HIS A 625 10.29 8.65 2.06
N THR A 626 10.55 8.10 0.86
CA THR A 626 11.15 8.79 -0.30
C THR A 626 10.48 10.13 -0.65
N GLY A 627 9.16 10.25 -0.49
CA GLY A 627 8.44 11.52 -0.69
C GLY A 627 8.78 12.60 0.34
N GLN A 628 8.94 12.24 1.62
CA GLN A 628 9.35 13.17 2.68
C GLN A 628 10.83 13.55 2.56
N VAL A 629 11.70 12.62 2.17
CA VAL A 629 13.09 12.92 1.80
C VAL A 629 13.14 13.97 0.69
N CYS A 630 12.35 13.79 -0.39
CA CYS A 630 12.27 14.74 -1.49
C CYS A 630 11.80 16.14 -1.01
N LEU A 631 10.79 16.19 -0.14
CA LEU A 631 10.29 17.44 0.46
C LEU A 631 11.37 18.15 1.30
N PHE A 632 12.04 17.44 2.22
CA PHE A 632 13.05 18.05 3.08
C PHE A 632 14.26 18.56 2.30
N LEU A 633 14.73 17.81 1.31
CA LEU A 633 15.81 18.26 0.42
C LEU A 633 15.43 19.53 -0.37
N LYS A 634 14.19 19.63 -0.88
CA LYS A 634 13.69 20.89 -1.49
C LYS A 634 13.69 22.08 -0.52
N ARG A 635 13.49 21.84 0.78
CA ARG A 635 13.51 22.88 1.82
C ARG A 635 14.91 23.21 2.35
N GLY A 636 15.97 22.59 1.82
CA GLY A 636 17.35 22.83 2.24
C GLY A 636 17.76 22.05 3.48
N ALA A 637 17.28 20.81 3.63
CA ALA A 637 17.74 19.90 4.68
C ALA A 637 19.24 19.56 4.52
N SER A 638 19.98 19.57 5.63
CA SER A 638 21.41 19.27 5.69
C SER A 638 21.71 17.80 5.40
N GLN A 639 22.55 17.54 4.39
CA GLN A 639 22.81 16.19 3.87
C GLN A 639 24.08 15.54 4.43
N ASN A 640 25.01 16.33 4.97
CA ASN A 640 26.32 15.88 5.47
C ASN A 640 26.35 15.75 7.01
N ASP A 641 25.19 15.92 7.64
CA ASP A 641 25.00 15.96 9.08
C ASP A 641 24.91 14.53 9.62
N GLY A 642 25.90 14.10 10.40
CA GLY A 642 25.87 12.81 11.10
C GLY A 642 24.99 12.83 12.35
N ASP A 643 24.32 11.71 12.65
CA ASP A 643 23.69 11.43 13.95
C ASP A 643 24.73 11.00 15.03
N GLU A 644 24.28 10.61 16.22
CA GLU A 644 25.18 10.14 17.31
C GLU A 644 26.06 8.94 16.92
N ASP A 645 25.58 8.07 16.01
CA ASP A 645 26.33 6.92 15.48
C ASP A 645 27.25 7.33 14.29
N GLY A 646 27.35 8.62 14.00
CA GLY A 646 28.11 9.19 12.90
C GLY A 646 27.50 8.90 11.53
N GLN A 647 26.22 8.50 11.46
CA GLN A 647 25.56 8.17 10.21
C GLN A 647 24.93 9.42 9.58
N ASP A 648 25.30 9.72 8.34
CA ASP A 648 24.62 10.72 7.53
C ASP A 648 23.40 10.10 6.81
N PRO A 649 22.45 10.89 6.29
CA PRO A 649 21.31 10.35 5.55
C PRO A 649 21.71 9.44 4.37
N LEU A 650 22.87 9.65 3.74
CA LEU A 650 23.31 8.81 2.63
C LEU A 650 23.81 7.44 3.11
N SER A 651 24.54 7.37 4.23
CA SER A 651 24.99 6.11 4.82
C SER A 651 23.82 5.28 5.32
N ILE A 652 22.81 5.91 5.95
CA ILE A 652 21.55 5.25 6.35
C ILE A 652 20.83 4.70 5.11
N ALA A 653 20.68 5.50 4.05
CA ALA A 653 20.01 5.07 2.82
C ALA A 653 20.72 3.90 2.12
N VAL A 654 22.05 3.88 2.14
CA VAL A 654 22.88 2.78 1.61
C VAL A 654 22.73 1.52 2.46
N GLN A 655 22.77 1.63 3.79
CA GLN A 655 22.58 0.50 4.71
C GLN A 655 21.17 -0.11 4.61
N ALA A 656 20.15 0.75 4.48
CA ALA A 656 18.75 0.35 4.24
C ALA A 656 18.48 -0.13 2.79
N ALA A 657 19.50 -0.18 1.93
CA ALA A 657 19.43 -0.56 0.51
C ALA A 657 18.36 0.21 -0.32
N ASN A 658 18.02 1.45 0.08
CA ASN A 658 16.98 2.24 -0.57
C ASN A 658 17.55 3.06 -1.74
N ALA A 659 17.64 2.43 -2.92
CA ALA A 659 18.21 3.01 -4.13
C ALA A 659 17.58 4.34 -4.56
N ASP A 660 16.27 4.54 -4.32
CA ASP A 660 15.57 5.77 -4.72
C ASP A 660 15.99 6.95 -3.82
N ILE A 661 16.11 6.72 -2.50
CA ILE A 661 16.64 7.73 -1.55
C ILE A 661 18.13 8.01 -1.78
N VAL A 662 18.94 6.97 -2.01
CA VAL A 662 20.37 7.12 -2.38
C VAL A 662 20.52 7.99 -3.63
N THR A 663 19.63 7.83 -4.61
CA THR A 663 19.64 8.64 -5.84
C THR A 663 19.28 10.11 -5.55
N LEU A 664 18.21 10.35 -4.78
CA LEU A 664 17.80 11.72 -4.39
C LEU A 664 18.90 12.46 -3.62
N LEU A 665 19.54 11.81 -2.64
CA LEU A 665 20.62 12.40 -1.84
C LEU A 665 21.87 12.67 -2.67
N ARG A 666 22.27 11.76 -3.56
CA ARG A 666 23.41 12.00 -4.47
C ARG A 666 23.14 13.14 -5.45
N LEU A 667 21.92 13.25 -5.98
CA LEU A 667 21.54 14.35 -6.88
C LEU A 667 21.46 15.70 -6.16
N ALA A 668 20.92 15.75 -4.95
CA ALA A 668 20.85 16.97 -4.14
C ALA A 668 22.25 17.44 -3.72
N ARG A 669 23.13 16.52 -3.31
CA ARG A 669 24.55 16.81 -3.08
C ARG A 669 25.26 17.33 -4.32
N MET A 670 25.11 16.68 -5.48
CA MET A 670 25.72 17.14 -6.74
C MET A 670 25.25 18.53 -7.13
N ASN A 671 23.95 18.83 -6.98
CA ASN A 671 23.39 20.15 -7.25
C ASN A 671 23.88 21.23 -6.26
N GLU A 672 24.17 20.86 -5.01
CA GLU A 672 24.79 21.74 -4.03
C GLU A 672 26.27 22.03 -4.36
N GLU A 673 27.06 20.99 -4.68
CA GLU A 673 28.45 21.11 -5.15
C GLU A 673 28.54 21.97 -6.44
N MET A 674 27.59 21.81 -7.37
CA MET A 674 27.49 22.68 -8.57
C MET A 674 27.20 24.14 -8.20
N ARG A 675 26.25 24.39 -7.29
CA ARG A 675 25.89 25.73 -6.79
C ARG A 675 27.03 26.42 -6.01
N GLU A 676 27.93 25.65 -5.41
CA GLU A 676 29.14 26.18 -4.76
C GLU A 676 30.26 26.48 -5.78
N SER A 677 30.31 25.72 -6.89
CA SER A 677 31.29 25.93 -7.96
C SER A 677 30.94 27.11 -8.89
N GLU A 678 29.65 27.36 -9.12
CA GLU A 678 29.17 28.56 -9.81
C GLU A 678 28.99 29.69 -8.77
N GLY A 679 29.84 30.73 -8.85
CA GLY A 679 29.78 31.85 -7.91
C GLY A 679 28.46 32.64 -7.90
N PRO A 680 28.32 33.72 -7.10
CA PRO A 680 27.04 34.34 -6.70
C PRO A 680 26.07 34.85 -7.80
N PHE A 681 26.40 34.68 -9.07
CA PHE A 681 25.62 35.07 -10.25
C PHE A 681 25.24 33.89 -11.17
N GLY A 682 25.50 32.64 -10.76
CA GLY A 682 25.04 31.43 -11.46
C GLY A 682 23.51 31.34 -11.52
N GLN A 683 22.98 30.68 -12.56
CA GLN A 683 21.52 30.50 -12.70
C GLN A 683 21.00 29.42 -11.74
N PRO A 684 19.75 29.51 -11.24
CA PRO A 684 19.27 28.62 -10.19
C PRO A 684 18.97 27.20 -10.69
N GLY A 685 19.95 26.32 -10.54
CA GLY A 685 19.81 24.86 -10.54
C GLY A 685 19.84 24.20 -11.93
N ASP A 686 20.38 22.99 -11.99
CA ASP A 686 20.26 22.14 -13.17
C ASP A 686 18.77 21.83 -13.41
N THR A 687 18.28 22.15 -14.61
CA THR A 687 16.93 21.78 -15.06
C THR A 687 16.63 20.29 -14.87
N THR A 688 17.64 19.42 -15.00
CA THR A 688 17.56 17.97 -14.76
C THR A 688 17.27 17.67 -13.29
N TYR A 689 17.95 18.35 -12.35
CA TYR A 689 17.69 18.20 -10.91
C TYR A 689 16.24 18.56 -10.57
N LEU A 690 15.77 19.70 -11.08
CA LEU A 690 14.42 20.19 -10.84
C LEU A 690 13.34 19.28 -11.46
N ASP A 691 13.56 18.75 -12.66
CA ASP A 691 12.62 17.83 -13.30
C ASP A 691 12.57 16.45 -12.61
N ILE A 692 13.71 15.90 -12.17
CA ILE A 692 13.73 14.64 -11.39
C ILE A 692 13.02 14.82 -10.04
N PHE A 693 13.30 15.89 -9.30
CA PHE A 693 12.62 16.16 -8.04
C PHE A 693 11.12 16.41 -8.23
N ARG A 694 10.71 17.05 -9.33
CA ARG A 694 9.30 17.18 -9.71
C ARG A 694 8.66 15.83 -10.01
N GLU A 695 9.35 14.91 -10.68
CA GLU A 695 8.85 13.56 -10.95
C GLU A 695 8.67 12.75 -9.66
N PHE A 696 9.65 12.75 -8.74
CA PHE A 696 9.52 12.10 -7.43
C PHE A 696 8.40 12.70 -6.58
N SER A 697 8.23 14.02 -6.59
CA SER A 697 7.09 14.70 -5.93
C SER A 697 5.75 14.26 -6.55
N HIS A 698 5.66 14.21 -7.88
CA HIS A 698 4.46 13.75 -8.58
C HIS A 698 4.14 12.27 -8.30
N MET A 699 5.18 11.42 -8.21
CA MET A 699 5.03 10.02 -7.80
C MET A 699 4.56 9.89 -6.35
N ALA A 700 5.17 10.61 -5.40
CA ALA A 700 4.76 10.61 -3.99
C ALA A 700 3.32 11.11 -3.80
N SER A 701 2.92 12.12 -4.56
CA SER A 701 1.58 12.70 -4.48
C SER A 701 0.49 11.85 -5.13
N HIS A 702 0.73 11.25 -6.30
CA HIS A 702 -0.31 10.55 -7.07
C HIS A 702 -0.23 9.02 -7.03
N ASN A 703 0.95 8.45 -6.77
CA ASN A 703 1.18 6.99 -6.79
C ASN A 703 2.20 6.58 -5.69
N PRO A 704 1.94 6.86 -4.40
CA PRO A 704 2.90 6.60 -3.32
C PRO A 704 3.37 5.14 -3.26
N GLU A 705 2.51 4.19 -3.64
CA GLU A 705 2.86 2.76 -3.71
C GLU A 705 4.01 2.45 -4.68
N LYS A 706 4.25 3.28 -5.70
CA LYS A 706 5.40 3.10 -6.61
C LYS A 706 6.74 3.40 -5.93
N LEU A 707 6.73 4.20 -4.86
CA LEU A 707 7.91 4.52 -4.05
C LEU A 707 8.06 3.55 -2.87
N LYS A 708 7.00 2.80 -2.52
CA LYS A 708 7.06 1.73 -1.50
C LYS A 708 7.55 0.42 -2.12
N ARG A 709 8.87 0.27 -2.28
CA ARG A 709 9.45 -1.07 -2.41
C ARG A 709 9.43 -1.73 -1.04
N ARG A 710 8.99 -3.00 -0.96
CA ARG A 710 9.01 -3.78 0.29
C ARG A 710 10.45 -3.91 0.78
N SER A 711 10.81 -3.16 1.83
CA SER A 711 12.03 -3.43 2.57
C SER A 711 11.88 -4.79 3.25
N ILE A 712 12.66 -5.76 2.79
CA ILE A 712 12.71 -7.10 3.38
C ILE A 712 13.64 -7.01 4.59
N HIS A 713 13.08 -7.26 5.77
CA HIS A 713 13.75 -7.35 7.08
C HIS A 713 14.28 -6.03 7.67
N PHE A 714 13.48 -5.40 8.53
CA PHE A 714 13.93 -4.91 9.85
C PHE A 714 12.73 -4.79 10.82
N ARG A 715 12.16 -5.93 11.20
CA ARG A 715 11.37 -6.06 12.44
C ARG A 715 12.20 -6.83 13.45
N HIS A 716 12.99 -6.15 14.26
CA HIS A 716 13.15 -6.43 15.70
C HIS A 716 14.06 -5.39 16.37
N SER A 717 13.70 -5.04 17.62
CA SER A 717 14.47 -4.22 18.56
C SER A 717 14.26 -2.69 18.56
N PHE A 718 13.00 -2.26 18.67
CA PHE A 718 12.66 -1.00 19.35
C PHE A 718 11.58 -1.26 20.40
N ARG A 719 11.99 -1.23 21.68
CA ARG A 719 11.13 -1.14 22.87
C ARG A 719 11.96 -0.61 24.03
#